data_AF-A0A4R4RCY0-F1
#
_entry.id   AF-A0A4R4RCY0-F1
#
_cell.length_a   1.000
_cell.length_b   1.000
_cell.length_c   1.000
_cell.angle_alpha   90.00
_cell.angle_beta   90.00
_cell.angle_gamma   90.00
#
_symmetry.space_group_name_H-M   'P 1'
#
loop_
_entity.id
_entity.type
_entity.pdbx_description
1 polymer ?
#
loop_
_entity_poly.entity_id
_entity_poly.type
_entity_poly.pdbx_seq_one_letter_code
_entity_poly.pdbx_strand_id
1 'polypeptide(L)'
;MNRGTPRRLTAVAAATGAFVLAFAGTAPTAAATDGLPDLPDLTELVDLSAAELLADTLETAADRAGLTVDTVRELVESGRAVVGASGVLSYTDEFEAPADGPGAADPVAPAADVPGDPAVGSRPGAPYTVYLDFDGATIRNTEWNRYYDQDVFELAPNAAATDAAYVYQVWARVAEDYAPFDVNVTTTDPGADALHKTSPDDGEYGMTAVVTDTTDIEPAADAGGRAWAGGFGNAFLSPAMIFAPVARDSNAPDVGNIVSHEVGHTFGLNHDGIGDDEYYGDTQAEPDSLWGPIMGAPWSAPLSQWSPGDYAGATHSGEDDLAEITATGTVLQTFMVYDGDQMWPDPYCTDADDPDSPQPGDSVYKPNGQGTCDPAGDPLTLEFHYADRAAYAADDHGGVLDEASALDTTGGDFTATGVIERSGERDVFTFVTGGGPVTVAAEGASVGQNLDLRLELIDGAGELVSEADPESGTDPASPPADRTANGLNAQLEAEVGAGVYHVRVSGTGQGDPAANTPAHGSGYTAYGSLGHYTVSGTAAEFDAAPVTIISPEDGDEVQPAPVEITGSAEPGSTVALTVGDQAAGEGTTDDEGTWSIVLSTDLPLGESTVTAQQTVGDVVVPETASVTVVVPVGPPTIVRPVDGDTATTATPTFSGEGVPGAAVELGITCGEDAWAGGTEVDGEGAWAFTPGQELPNGECSVSAVQAINGTTSAPTDSLTFTVDVATGDDGAAGDDDGSDDGAEDGGDDGLHLPDTGASAHRLVLLAGVVLLGLGAALYARTRRGVTG
;
A
#
# COMPACT_ATOMS: atom_id res chain seq x y z
N MET A 1 37.34 -54.55 -39.39
CA MET A 1 37.29 -54.40 -40.86
C MET A 1 36.89 -52.94 -41.11
N ASN A 2 37.81 -52.00 -41.31
CA ASN A 2 38.50 -51.69 -42.58
C ASN A 2 37.45 -51.50 -43.71
N ARG A 3 37.22 -50.32 -44.28
CA ARG A 3 38.11 -49.34 -44.93
C ARG A 3 37.38 -47.98 -44.94
N GLY A 4 37.99 -46.80 -44.99
CA GLY A 4 39.33 -46.44 -45.47
C GLY A 4 39.21 -45.12 -46.23
N THR A 5 39.70 -44.08 -45.58
CA THR A 5 40.19 -42.76 -46.06
C THR A 5 40.95 -42.89 -47.40
N PRO A 6 41.27 -41.81 -48.18
CA PRO A 6 42.27 -40.83 -47.69
C PRO A 6 42.39 -39.42 -48.33
N ARG A 7 42.77 -38.47 -47.46
CA ARG A 7 43.95 -37.56 -47.51
C ARG A 7 44.12 -36.61 -48.71
N ARG A 8 44.62 -35.39 -48.48
CA ARG A 8 46.06 -35.01 -48.31
C ARG A 8 46.11 -33.47 -48.20
N LEU A 9 47.10 -32.73 -47.68
CA LEU A 9 48.36 -32.84 -46.91
C LEU A 9 48.72 -31.33 -46.73
N THR A 10 48.88 -30.77 -45.53
CA THR A 10 50.14 -30.62 -44.75
C THR A 10 51.31 -29.92 -45.46
N ALA A 11 51.86 -28.89 -44.77
CA ALA A 11 53.27 -28.42 -44.68
C ALA A 11 53.38 -26.89 -44.89
N VAL A 12 54.22 -26.08 -44.22
CA VAL A 12 55.30 -26.25 -43.23
C VAL A 12 55.64 -24.84 -42.65
N ALA A 13 56.34 -24.86 -41.52
CA ALA A 13 56.74 -23.78 -40.62
C ALA A 13 57.77 -22.72 -41.11
N ALA A 14 57.81 -21.64 -40.30
CA ALA A 14 58.96 -20.82 -39.86
C ALA A 14 59.61 -19.80 -40.82
N ALA A 15 59.62 -18.51 -40.44
CA ALA A 15 60.77 -17.84 -39.80
C ALA A 15 60.65 -16.29 -39.82
N THR A 16 61.19 -15.70 -38.75
CA THR A 16 61.50 -14.29 -38.45
C THR A 16 62.00 -13.41 -39.60
N GLY A 17 61.64 -12.12 -39.56
CA GLY A 17 62.36 -11.06 -40.26
C GLY A 17 61.78 -9.65 -40.03
N ALA A 18 62.38 -8.90 -39.10
CA ALA A 18 62.20 -7.45 -39.00
C ALA A 18 63.00 -6.74 -40.11
N PHE A 19 62.39 -5.79 -40.82
CA PHE A 19 63.12 -4.68 -41.46
C PHE A 19 62.17 -3.50 -41.72
N VAL A 20 62.57 -2.35 -41.17
CA VAL A 20 62.06 -1.00 -41.40
C VAL A 20 62.54 -0.51 -42.78
N LEU A 21 61.70 0.18 -43.57
CA LEU A 21 62.00 1.47 -44.20
C LEU A 21 60.82 2.05 -45.01
N ALA A 22 60.72 3.38 -44.94
CA ALA A 22 59.70 4.30 -45.41
C ALA A 22 59.53 4.47 -46.93
N PHE A 23 58.36 4.96 -47.36
CA PHE A 23 58.10 6.05 -48.34
C PHE A 23 56.57 6.33 -48.31
N ALA A 24 56.09 7.44 -47.74
CA ALA A 24 55.83 8.76 -48.34
C ALA A 24 54.62 8.83 -49.30
N GLY A 25 53.62 9.64 -48.91
CA GLY A 25 52.48 10.12 -49.71
C GLY A 25 51.53 10.96 -48.84
N THR A 26 51.92 12.18 -48.49
CA THR A 26 51.30 13.45 -48.96
C THR A 26 49.77 13.52 -48.85
N ALA A 27 49.28 14.04 -47.72
CA ALA A 27 47.99 14.72 -47.63
C ALA A 27 48.23 16.25 -47.66
N PRO A 28 47.39 17.06 -48.32
CA PRO A 28 47.59 18.50 -48.39
C PRO A 28 47.16 19.21 -47.11
N THR A 29 47.83 20.35 -46.91
CA THR A 29 47.82 21.25 -45.76
C THR A 29 46.53 22.05 -45.61
N ALA A 30 46.13 22.20 -44.35
CA ALA A 30 45.23 23.22 -43.85
C ALA A 30 45.70 24.65 -44.23
N ALA A 31 44.73 25.50 -44.55
CA ALA A 31 44.90 26.95 -44.57
C ALA A 31 44.04 27.53 -43.43
N ALA A 32 44.70 28.17 -42.48
CA ALA A 32 44.07 28.93 -41.42
C ALA A 32 43.59 30.29 -41.94
N THR A 33 42.43 30.72 -41.46
CA THR A 33 42.09 32.14 -41.33
C THR A 33 41.65 32.38 -39.89
N ASP A 34 42.50 33.09 -39.16
CA ASP A 34 42.27 33.62 -37.83
C ASP A 34 41.27 34.79 -37.85
N GLY A 35 40.41 34.84 -36.84
CA GLY A 35 39.87 36.10 -36.30
C GLY A 35 38.38 36.12 -36.02
N LEU A 36 37.98 35.67 -34.83
CA LEU A 36 36.95 36.25 -33.92
C LEU A 36 37.04 35.49 -32.56
N PRO A 37 36.87 36.14 -31.39
CA PRO A 37 37.05 35.52 -30.07
C PRO A 37 35.78 34.85 -29.52
N ASP A 38 35.99 33.79 -28.72
CA ASP A 38 35.11 33.08 -27.77
C ASP A 38 33.59 33.10 -27.98
N LEU A 39 33.01 31.94 -28.32
CA LEU A 39 31.85 31.31 -27.66
C LEU A 39 31.92 29.78 -27.91
N PRO A 40 31.86 28.88 -26.92
CA PRO A 40 31.21 27.60 -27.14
C PRO A 40 29.71 27.89 -27.17
N ASP A 41 29.05 27.59 -28.27
CA ASP A 41 27.59 27.57 -28.33
C ASP A 41 27.18 26.14 -28.64
N LEU A 42 26.95 25.39 -27.55
CA LEU A 42 26.49 24.02 -27.52
C LEU A 42 24.96 24.07 -27.47
N THR A 43 24.35 24.16 -28.66
CA THR A 43 22.93 23.82 -28.89
C THR A 43 22.89 22.33 -29.25
N GLU A 44 23.19 21.50 -28.26
CA GLU A 44 23.70 20.14 -28.39
C GLU A 44 22.82 19.24 -29.26
N LEU A 45 23.47 18.63 -30.26
CA LEU A 45 22.97 17.47 -30.97
C LEU A 45 23.58 16.27 -30.25
N VAL A 46 22.78 15.35 -29.71
CA VAL A 46 23.29 14.13 -29.04
C VAL A 46 23.86 13.19 -30.12
N ASP A 47 25.17 12.95 -30.11
CA ASP A 47 25.87 11.98 -30.97
C ASP A 47 26.97 11.27 -30.18
N LEU A 48 26.62 10.13 -29.57
CA LEU A 48 27.54 9.23 -28.90
C LEU A 48 28.06 8.18 -29.90
N SER A 49 29.31 7.72 -29.76
CA SER A 49 29.78 6.63 -30.60
C SER A 49 29.04 5.32 -30.26
N ALA A 50 28.82 4.43 -31.24
CA ALA A 50 28.08 3.18 -31.03
C ALA A 50 28.65 2.28 -29.92
N ALA A 51 29.95 2.39 -29.62
CA ALA A 51 30.59 1.63 -28.52
C ALA A 51 30.39 2.28 -27.14
N GLU A 52 30.29 3.61 -27.10
CA GLU A 52 30.01 4.37 -25.87
C GLU A 52 28.52 4.27 -25.50
N LEU A 53 27.61 4.37 -26.49
CA LEU A 53 26.17 4.10 -26.32
C LEU A 53 25.92 2.73 -25.73
N LEU A 54 26.57 1.69 -26.28
CA LEU A 54 26.38 0.34 -25.80
C LEU A 54 26.87 0.17 -24.36
N ALA A 55 27.99 0.80 -23.99
CA ALA A 55 28.51 0.71 -22.61
C ALA A 55 27.59 1.41 -21.60
N ASP A 56 27.11 2.61 -21.93
CA ASP A 56 26.22 3.41 -21.08
C ASP A 56 24.82 2.79 -20.95
N THR A 57 24.30 2.23 -22.05
CA THR A 57 23.02 1.51 -22.05
C THR A 57 23.09 0.25 -21.17
N LEU A 58 24.21 -0.48 -21.20
CA LEU A 58 24.42 -1.65 -20.34
C LEU A 58 24.56 -1.27 -18.87
N GLU A 59 25.18 -0.12 -18.56
CA GLU A 59 25.29 0.41 -17.19
C GLU A 59 23.90 0.81 -16.66
N THR A 60 23.13 1.55 -17.46
CA THR A 60 21.75 1.92 -17.12
C THR A 60 20.86 0.69 -16.90
N ALA A 61 20.97 -0.33 -17.75
CA ALA A 61 20.20 -1.55 -17.61
C ALA A 61 20.59 -2.34 -16.36
N ALA A 62 21.88 -2.39 -16.03
CA ALA A 62 22.37 -3.04 -14.82
C ALA A 62 21.86 -2.35 -13.56
N ASP A 63 21.96 -1.02 -13.50
CA ASP A 63 21.47 -0.23 -12.37
C ASP A 63 19.95 -0.43 -12.14
N ARG A 64 19.17 -0.46 -13.23
CA ARG A 64 17.71 -0.66 -13.15
C ARG A 64 17.29 -2.08 -12.78
N ALA A 65 18.03 -3.08 -13.25
CA ALA A 65 17.75 -4.49 -12.95
C ALA A 65 18.33 -4.93 -11.59
N GLY A 66 19.09 -4.06 -10.90
CA GLY A 66 19.81 -4.45 -9.67
C GLY A 66 20.94 -5.44 -9.91
N LEU A 67 21.42 -5.54 -11.15
CA LEU A 67 22.46 -6.49 -11.58
C LEU A 67 23.82 -5.81 -11.73
N THR A 68 24.86 -6.62 -11.90
CA THR A 68 26.16 -6.07 -12.33
C THR A 68 26.21 -5.88 -13.84
N VAL A 69 26.95 -4.88 -14.31
CA VAL A 69 27.17 -4.66 -15.77
C VAL A 69 27.76 -5.89 -16.45
N ASP A 70 28.61 -6.65 -15.75
CA ASP A 70 29.18 -7.89 -16.27
C ASP A 70 28.11 -8.99 -16.42
N THR A 71 27.19 -9.10 -15.46
CA THR A 71 26.03 -10.02 -15.53
C THR A 71 25.13 -9.67 -16.72
N VAL A 72 24.73 -8.41 -16.86
CA VAL A 72 23.89 -7.97 -17.98
C VAL A 72 24.60 -8.22 -19.31
N ARG A 73 25.90 -7.93 -19.40
CA ARG A 73 26.68 -8.22 -20.61
C ARG A 73 26.69 -9.71 -20.93
N GLU A 74 26.86 -10.58 -19.94
CA GLU A 74 26.84 -12.03 -20.14
C GLU A 74 25.49 -12.54 -20.63
N LEU A 75 24.39 -12.04 -20.06
CA LEU A 75 23.03 -12.35 -20.51
C LEU A 75 22.81 -11.92 -21.97
N VAL A 76 23.22 -10.71 -22.33
CA VAL A 76 23.09 -10.20 -23.71
C VAL A 76 23.99 -10.96 -24.69
N GLU A 77 25.24 -11.23 -24.33
CA GLU A 77 26.18 -11.96 -25.20
C GLU A 77 25.77 -13.44 -25.41
N SER A 78 25.07 -14.03 -24.43
CA SER A 78 24.54 -15.39 -24.53
C SER A 78 23.18 -15.47 -25.24
N GLY A 79 22.52 -14.34 -25.50
CA GLY A 79 21.18 -14.28 -26.11
C GLY A 79 20.03 -14.35 -25.10
N ARG A 80 20.34 -14.59 -23.82
CA ARG A 80 19.38 -14.78 -22.71
C ARG A 80 18.67 -13.50 -22.27
N ALA A 81 19.16 -12.35 -22.70
CA ALA A 81 18.46 -11.09 -22.53
C ALA A 81 18.76 -10.12 -23.67
N VAL A 82 17.90 -9.13 -23.81
CA VAL A 82 18.08 -7.98 -24.69
C VAL A 82 18.00 -6.70 -23.88
N VAL A 83 18.77 -5.69 -24.30
CA VAL A 83 18.73 -4.37 -23.68
C VAL A 83 18.19 -3.40 -24.71
N GLY A 84 17.00 -2.88 -24.41
CA GLY A 84 16.39 -1.80 -25.17
C GLY A 84 17.25 -0.55 -25.11
N ALA A 85 17.24 0.26 -26.15
CA ALA A 85 18.00 1.52 -26.16
C ALA A 85 17.48 2.57 -25.16
N SER A 86 16.41 2.27 -24.43
CA SER A 86 15.91 3.02 -23.28
C SER A 86 16.71 2.67 -22.03
N GLY A 87 17.61 1.68 -22.08
CA GLY A 87 18.36 1.15 -20.94
C GLY A 87 17.52 0.20 -20.09
N VAL A 88 16.52 -0.47 -20.68
CA VAL A 88 15.67 -1.45 -19.98
C VAL A 88 16.01 -2.84 -20.46
N LEU A 89 16.11 -3.79 -19.54
CA LEU A 89 16.37 -5.20 -19.82
C LEU A 89 15.06 -5.92 -20.14
N SER A 90 15.08 -6.84 -21.10
CA SER A 90 14.05 -7.85 -21.26
C SER A 90 14.73 -9.20 -21.36
N TYR A 91 14.24 -10.17 -20.59
CA TYR A 91 14.71 -11.53 -20.67
C TYR A 91 14.24 -12.19 -21.97
N THR A 92 15.05 -13.12 -22.46
CA THR A 92 14.68 -14.05 -23.52
C THR A 92 14.33 -15.34 -22.84
N ASP A 93 13.05 -15.53 -22.60
CA ASP A 93 12.57 -16.63 -21.79
C ASP A 93 12.60 -17.98 -22.53
N GLU A 94 13.79 -18.54 -22.70
CA GLU A 94 14.02 -19.78 -23.45
C GLU A 94 13.65 -21.02 -22.65
N PHE A 95 12.37 -21.19 -22.34
CA PHE A 95 11.86 -22.40 -21.74
C PHE A 95 10.80 -23.08 -22.63
N GLU A 96 11.05 -24.36 -22.97
CA GLU A 96 10.05 -25.24 -23.59
C GLU A 96 9.60 -26.25 -22.53
N ALA A 97 8.33 -26.20 -22.16
CA ALA A 97 7.78 -27.13 -21.19
C ALA A 97 7.96 -28.59 -21.71
N PRO A 98 8.42 -29.55 -20.87
CA PRO A 98 8.86 -30.86 -21.35
C PRO A 98 7.83 -31.62 -22.21
N ALA A 99 8.27 -32.11 -23.37
CA ALA A 99 7.42 -32.78 -24.37
C ALA A 99 6.84 -34.15 -23.96
N ASP A 100 7.35 -34.79 -22.90
CA ASP A 100 6.92 -36.12 -22.45
C ASP A 100 5.84 -36.04 -21.34
N GLY A 101 4.57 -36.08 -21.77
CA GLY A 101 3.39 -36.34 -20.93
C GLY A 101 2.21 -36.82 -21.81
N PRO A 102 1.34 -37.75 -21.39
CA PRO A 102 0.12 -38.03 -22.14
C PRO A 102 -0.68 -36.73 -22.23
N GLY A 103 -1.16 -36.40 -23.44
CA GLY A 103 -1.80 -35.10 -23.73
C GLY A 103 -2.90 -34.72 -22.75
N ALA A 104 -3.00 -33.40 -22.54
CA ALA A 104 -4.00 -32.66 -21.78
C ALA A 104 -4.92 -33.53 -20.93
N ALA A 105 -4.72 -33.53 -19.61
CA ALA A 105 -5.80 -33.88 -18.71
C ALA A 105 -7.06 -33.11 -19.14
N ASP A 106 -8.20 -33.81 -19.24
CA ASP A 106 -9.48 -33.17 -19.57
C ASP A 106 -9.64 -31.94 -18.67
N PRO A 107 -10.04 -30.76 -19.21
CA PRO A 107 -10.22 -29.56 -18.41
C PRO A 107 -11.15 -29.92 -17.25
N VAL A 108 -10.58 -29.92 -16.04
CA VAL A 108 -11.35 -30.14 -14.83
C VAL A 108 -12.40 -29.03 -14.81
N ALA A 109 -13.66 -29.41 -14.59
CA ALA A 109 -14.76 -28.47 -14.39
C ALA A 109 -14.30 -27.33 -13.47
N PRO A 110 -14.77 -26.08 -13.63
CA PRO A 110 -14.30 -24.95 -12.84
C PRO A 110 -14.35 -25.33 -11.37
N ALA A 111 -13.18 -25.52 -10.77
CA ALA A 111 -13.05 -25.70 -9.35
C ALA A 111 -13.17 -24.28 -8.81
N ALA A 112 -14.32 -23.94 -8.20
CA ALA A 112 -14.41 -22.65 -7.51
C ALA A 112 -13.50 -22.72 -6.27
N ASP A 113 -12.81 -21.61 -5.96
CA ASP A 113 -12.51 -21.07 -4.60
C ASP A 113 -11.48 -19.91 -4.62
N VAL A 114 -11.15 -19.32 -5.78
CA VAL A 114 -10.54 -17.96 -5.83
C VAL A 114 -11.68 -16.91 -5.86
N PRO A 115 -11.66 -15.87 -5.01
CA PRO A 115 -12.70 -14.83 -4.99
C PRO A 115 -12.85 -14.10 -6.33
N GLY A 116 -14.10 -13.79 -6.68
CA GLY A 116 -14.44 -13.05 -7.89
C GLY A 116 -14.77 -13.95 -9.10
N ASP A 117 -14.72 -13.35 -10.29
CA ASP A 117 -14.86 -14.06 -11.56
C ASP A 117 -13.93 -13.44 -12.61
N PRO A 118 -13.51 -14.17 -13.66
CA PRO A 118 -12.54 -13.67 -14.64
C PRO A 118 -12.90 -12.33 -15.27
N ALA A 119 -14.18 -12.06 -15.51
CA ALA A 119 -14.60 -10.85 -16.22
C ALA A 119 -14.63 -9.62 -15.32
N VAL A 120 -15.07 -9.76 -14.08
CA VAL A 120 -15.12 -8.66 -13.10
C VAL A 120 -13.76 -8.45 -12.43
N GLY A 121 -13.02 -9.53 -12.24
CA GLY A 121 -11.68 -9.59 -11.67
C GLY A 121 -11.63 -10.16 -10.25
N SER A 122 -10.42 -10.43 -9.78
CA SER A 122 -10.13 -11.02 -8.45
C SER A 122 -10.35 -10.04 -7.31
N ARG A 123 -10.05 -8.75 -7.51
CA ARG A 123 -10.17 -7.69 -6.50
C ARG A 123 -10.71 -6.40 -7.15
N PRO A 124 -12.00 -6.36 -7.53
CA PRO A 124 -12.56 -5.23 -8.27
C PRO A 124 -12.46 -3.92 -7.47
N GLY A 125 -11.84 -2.90 -8.04
CA GLY A 125 -11.59 -1.61 -7.38
C GLY A 125 -10.22 -1.47 -6.73
N ALA A 126 -9.36 -2.49 -6.81
CA ALA A 126 -7.96 -2.35 -6.49
C ALA A 126 -7.28 -1.33 -7.43
N PRO A 127 -6.31 -0.53 -6.94
CA PRO A 127 -5.63 0.50 -7.72
C PRO A 127 -4.73 -0.08 -8.83
N TYR A 128 -4.24 -1.31 -8.66
CA TYR A 128 -3.35 -1.95 -9.62
C TYR A 128 -4.11 -3.01 -10.43
N THR A 129 -3.87 -3.10 -11.75
CA THR A 129 -4.58 -4.07 -12.60
C THR A 129 -3.62 -4.92 -13.44
N VAL A 130 -3.84 -6.23 -13.44
CA VAL A 130 -3.27 -7.15 -14.45
C VAL A 130 -4.40 -7.56 -15.38
N TYR A 131 -4.32 -7.11 -16.64
CA TYR A 131 -5.30 -7.45 -17.67
C TYR A 131 -4.77 -8.60 -18.54
N LEU A 132 -5.46 -9.74 -18.48
CA LEU A 132 -5.21 -10.91 -19.30
C LEU A 132 -5.96 -10.81 -20.62
N ASP A 133 -5.23 -10.44 -21.68
CA ASP A 133 -5.78 -10.28 -23.02
C ASP A 133 -5.62 -11.57 -23.84
N PHE A 134 -6.74 -12.26 -24.06
CA PHE A 134 -6.80 -13.45 -24.93
C PHE A 134 -7.30 -13.14 -26.35
N ASP A 135 -7.73 -11.90 -26.61
CA ASP A 135 -8.36 -11.50 -27.87
C ASP A 135 -7.33 -11.13 -28.95
N GLY A 136 -6.05 -11.06 -28.57
CA GLY A 136 -4.96 -10.64 -29.43
C GLY A 136 -4.82 -9.12 -29.49
N ALA A 137 -3.65 -8.64 -29.92
CA ALA A 137 -3.31 -7.23 -29.81
C ALA A 137 -2.54 -6.73 -31.03
N THR A 138 -2.68 -5.43 -31.31
CA THR A 138 -1.85 -4.72 -32.28
C THR A 138 -0.87 -3.83 -31.53
N ILE A 139 0.43 -4.13 -31.58
CA ILE A 139 1.47 -3.40 -30.86
C ILE A 139 2.12 -2.37 -31.80
N ARG A 140 2.10 -1.10 -31.40
CA ARG A 140 2.71 0.04 -32.10
C ARG A 140 3.30 1.02 -31.10
N ASN A 141 4.33 1.75 -31.51
CA ASN A 141 4.94 2.82 -30.73
C ASN A 141 5.45 2.38 -29.34
N THR A 142 5.91 1.13 -29.22
CA THR A 142 6.47 0.58 -27.97
C THR A 142 7.96 0.32 -28.11
N GLU A 143 8.62 -0.01 -27.00
CA GLU A 143 10.02 -0.45 -27.01
C GLU A 143 10.21 -1.70 -27.89
N TRP A 144 9.22 -2.60 -27.96
CA TRP A 144 9.25 -3.74 -28.88
C TRP A 144 9.41 -3.32 -30.33
N ASN A 145 8.60 -2.36 -30.79
CA ASN A 145 8.66 -1.85 -32.17
C ASN A 145 10.02 -1.23 -32.47
N ARG A 146 10.54 -0.47 -31.51
CA ARG A 146 11.81 0.26 -31.64
C ARG A 146 13.01 -0.67 -31.64
N TYR A 147 13.04 -1.65 -30.74
CA TYR A 147 14.15 -2.60 -30.62
C TYR A 147 14.27 -3.50 -31.85
N TYR A 148 13.14 -4.02 -32.34
CA TYR A 148 13.11 -4.94 -33.49
C TYR A 148 13.02 -4.23 -34.85
N ASP A 149 13.02 -2.88 -34.88
CA ASP A 149 12.87 -2.07 -36.10
C ASP A 149 11.62 -2.49 -36.91
N GLN A 150 10.48 -2.63 -36.23
CA GLN A 150 9.19 -3.01 -36.81
C GLN A 150 8.09 -2.01 -36.43
N ASP A 151 7.44 -1.42 -37.42
CA ASP A 151 6.35 -0.44 -37.18
C ASP A 151 5.16 -1.02 -36.41
N VAL A 152 4.84 -2.29 -36.65
CA VAL A 152 3.63 -2.95 -36.12
C VAL A 152 3.89 -4.43 -35.87
N PHE A 153 3.45 -4.94 -34.70
CA PHE A 153 3.21 -6.36 -34.49
C PHE A 153 1.71 -6.64 -34.42
N GLU A 154 1.28 -7.73 -35.03
CA GLU A 154 -0.10 -8.22 -34.95
C GLU A 154 -0.08 -9.58 -34.24
N LEU A 155 -0.64 -9.63 -33.04
CA LEU A 155 -0.74 -10.82 -32.21
C LEU A 155 -2.11 -11.45 -32.40
N ALA A 156 -2.13 -12.75 -32.70
CA ALA A 156 -3.36 -13.50 -32.90
C ALA A 156 -4.05 -13.76 -31.53
N PRO A 157 -5.39 -13.85 -31.50
CA PRO A 157 -6.10 -14.34 -30.32
C PRO A 157 -5.63 -15.74 -29.94
N ASN A 158 -5.70 -16.08 -28.65
CA ASN A 158 -5.45 -17.43 -28.18
C ASN A 158 -6.68 -18.32 -28.44
N ALA A 159 -6.53 -19.36 -29.26
CA ALA A 159 -7.65 -20.22 -29.64
C ALA A 159 -8.23 -21.04 -28.46
N ALA A 160 -7.40 -21.36 -27.46
CA ALA A 160 -7.82 -22.10 -26.27
C ALA A 160 -8.79 -21.32 -25.38
N ALA A 161 -8.74 -19.98 -25.40
CA ALA A 161 -9.65 -19.09 -24.69
C ALA A 161 -11.12 -19.16 -25.13
N THR A 162 -11.44 -19.94 -26.18
CA THR A 162 -12.84 -20.28 -26.49
C THR A 162 -13.49 -21.23 -25.47
N ASP A 163 -12.68 -21.90 -24.64
CA ASP A 163 -13.13 -22.69 -23.49
C ASP A 163 -13.09 -21.84 -22.20
N ALA A 164 -14.25 -21.62 -21.59
CA ALA A 164 -14.35 -20.86 -20.34
C ALA A 164 -13.62 -21.54 -19.17
N ALA A 165 -13.46 -22.87 -19.18
CA ALA A 165 -12.70 -23.58 -18.16
C ALA A 165 -11.20 -23.29 -18.28
N TYR A 166 -10.68 -23.19 -19.51
CA TYR A 166 -9.30 -22.78 -19.76
C TYR A 166 -9.05 -21.35 -19.25
N VAL A 167 -9.92 -20.40 -19.63
CA VAL A 167 -9.80 -18.99 -19.20
C VAL A 167 -9.83 -18.88 -17.67
N TYR A 168 -10.76 -19.61 -17.02
CA TYR A 168 -10.84 -19.63 -15.56
C TYR A 168 -9.58 -20.19 -14.91
N GLN A 169 -9.01 -21.29 -15.43
CA GLN A 169 -7.81 -21.91 -14.86
C GLN A 169 -6.58 -21.02 -14.97
N VAL A 170 -6.40 -20.33 -16.11
CA VAL A 170 -5.32 -19.34 -16.27
C VAL A 170 -5.55 -18.16 -15.33
N TRP A 171 -6.74 -17.58 -15.32
CA TRP A 171 -7.09 -16.45 -14.47
C TRP A 171 -6.93 -16.75 -12.98
N ALA A 172 -7.46 -17.89 -12.50
CA ALA A 172 -7.47 -18.24 -11.09
C ALA A 172 -6.05 -18.45 -10.54
N ARG A 173 -5.15 -19.05 -11.32
CA ARG A 173 -3.75 -19.23 -10.95
C ARG A 173 -3.03 -17.89 -10.81
N VAL A 174 -3.17 -17.01 -11.80
CA VAL A 174 -2.57 -15.66 -11.75
C VAL A 174 -3.19 -14.84 -10.61
N ALA A 175 -4.50 -14.93 -10.41
CA ALA A 175 -5.19 -14.27 -9.31
C ALA A 175 -4.71 -14.75 -7.93
N GLU A 176 -4.42 -16.04 -7.76
CA GLU A 176 -3.86 -16.60 -6.52
C GLU A 176 -2.39 -16.17 -6.32
N ASP A 177 -1.57 -16.14 -7.37
CA ASP A 177 -0.19 -15.66 -7.30
C ASP A 177 -0.12 -14.18 -6.87
N TYR A 178 -1.08 -13.36 -7.31
CA TYR A 178 -1.15 -11.93 -6.98
C TYR A 178 -2.12 -11.59 -5.83
N ALA A 179 -2.77 -12.57 -5.20
CA ALA A 179 -3.67 -12.36 -4.07
C ALA A 179 -3.06 -11.57 -2.88
N PRO A 180 -1.74 -11.70 -2.58
CA PRO A 180 -1.07 -10.91 -1.54
C PRO A 180 -1.04 -9.40 -1.81
N PHE A 181 -1.25 -8.97 -3.04
CA PHE A 181 -1.10 -7.58 -3.45
C PHE A 181 -2.47 -6.94 -3.68
N ASP A 182 -2.52 -5.60 -3.64
CA ASP A 182 -3.72 -4.82 -3.97
C ASP A 182 -3.90 -4.74 -5.49
N VAL A 183 -3.90 -5.91 -6.14
CA VAL A 183 -3.93 -6.10 -7.59
C VAL A 183 -5.23 -6.77 -7.98
N ASN A 184 -5.91 -6.18 -8.96
CA ASN A 184 -7.03 -6.80 -9.65
C ASN A 184 -6.54 -7.57 -10.87
N VAL A 185 -6.76 -8.89 -10.92
CA VAL A 185 -6.52 -9.69 -12.13
C VAL A 185 -7.84 -9.86 -12.87
N THR A 186 -7.92 -9.43 -14.12
CA THR A 186 -9.15 -9.46 -14.93
C THR A 186 -8.89 -9.89 -16.37
N THR A 187 -9.89 -10.47 -17.02
CA THR A 187 -9.89 -10.81 -18.45
C THR A 187 -10.73 -9.85 -19.29
N THR A 188 -11.24 -8.77 -18.69
CA THR A 188 -11.97 -7.71 -19.40
C THR A 188 -11.09 -6.48 -19.47
N ASP A 189 -10.91 -5.93 -20.68
CA ASP A 189 -10.17 -4.68 -20.89
C ASP A 189 -10.70 -3.56 -19.96
N PRO A 190 -9.91 -3.12 -18.97
CA PRO A 190 -10.31 -2.08 -18.02
C PRO A 190 -10.16 -0.67 -18.60
N GLY A 191 -9.54 -0.53 -19.78
CA GLY A 191 -9.20 0.74 -20.42
C GLY A 191 -7.81 1.25 -20.03
N ALA A 192 -7.28 2.18 -20.85
CA ALA A 192 -5.94 2.72 -20.72
C ALA A 192 -5.67 3.40 -19.37
N ASP A 193 -6.64 4.11 -18.81
CA ASP A 193 -6.49 4.82 -17.52
C ASP A 193 -6.21 3.87 -16.35
N ALA A 194 -6.64 2.61 -16.43
CA ALA A 194 -6.38 1.58 -15.42
C ALA A 194 -5.08 0.79 -15.68
N LEU A 195 -4.44 0.99 -16.83
CA LEU A 195 -3.25 0.23 -17.26
C LEU A 195 -2.02 1.10 -17.41
N HIS A 196 -2.15 2.41 -17.58
CA HIS A 196 -1.04 3.29 -17.91
C HIS A 196 -0.90 4.39 -16.88
N LYS A 197 0.20 4.35 -16.13
CA LYS A 197 0.55 5.38 -15.15
C LYS A 197 0.89 6.67 -15.90
N THR A 198 0.04 7.69 -15.73
CA THR A 198 0.11 8.94 -16.49
C THR A 198 0.99 10.01 -15.86
N SER A 199 1.32 9.87 -14.57
CA SER A 199 2.20 10.78 -13.82
C SER A 199 2.84 10.07 -12.62
N PRO A 200 3.87 10.63 -11.98
CA PRO A 200 4.46 10.03 -10.77
C PRO A 200 3.45 9.84 -9.64
N ASP A 201 2.49 10.77 -9.51
CA ASP A 201 1.45 10.76 -8.48
C ASP A 201 0.21 9.93 -8.85
N ASP A 202 0.20 9.34 -10.05
CA ASP A 202 -0.91 8.49 -10.50
C ASP A 202 -0.89 7.16 -9.74
N GLY A 203 -1.94 6.92 -8.98
CA GLY A 203 -2.10 5.75 -8.12
C GLY A 203 -2.88 4.61 -8.75
N GLU A 204 -3.42 4.79 -9.96
CA GLU A 204 -4.20 3.77 -10.67
C GLU A 204 -3.50 3.41 -11.98
N TYR A 205 -2.99 2.18 -12.10
CA TYR A 205 -2.23 1.73 -13.28
C TYR A 205 -2.10 0.22 -13.29
N GLY A 206 -1.49 -0.34 -14.34
CA GLY A 206 -1.48 -1.78 -14.50
C GLY A 206 -0.60 -2.29 -15.61
N MET A 207 -0.89 -3.52 -16.04
CA MET A 207 -0.13 -4.20 -17.05
C MET A 207 -1.03 -5.07 -17.92
N THR A 208 -0.86 -4.96 -19.23
CA THR A 208 -1.48 -5.89 -20.18
C THR A 208 -0.56 -7.10 -20.40
N ALA A 209 -1.07 -8.29 -20.11
CA ALA A 209 -0.48 -9.57 -20.45
C ALA A 209 -1.23 -10.16 -21.64
N VAL A 210 -0.63 -10.12 -22.83
CA VAL A 210 -1.25 -10.64 -24.07
C VAL A 210 -0.92 -12.11 -24.22
N VAL A 211 -1.93 -12.97 -24.06
CA VAL A 211 -1.85 -14.41 -24.30
C VAL A 211 -2.19 -14.69 -25.76
N THR A 212 -1.22 -15.14 -26.53
CA THR A 212 -1.32 -15.23 -27.99
C THR A 212 -0.86 -16.58 -28.55
N ASP A 213 -1.47 -16.97 -29.68
CA ASP A 213 -1.02 -18.12 -30.49
C ASP A 213 0.08 -17.73 -31.50
N THR A 214 0.44 -16.44 -31.61
CA THR A 214 1.49 -15.97 -32.52
C THR A 214 2.86 -16.47 -32.04
N THR A 215 3.55 -17.21 -32.89
CA THR A 215 4.91 -17.74 -32.62
C THR A 215 5.89 -17.46 -33.76
N ASP A 216 5.42 -16.84 -34.84
CA ASP A 216 6.18 -16.58 -36.07
C ASP A 216 6.62 -15.11 -36.20
N ILE A 217 7.02 -14.50 -35.08
CA ILE A 217 7.59 -13.15 -35.00
C ILE A 217 8.93 -13.18 -34.26
N GLU A 218 9.81 -12.22 -34.53
CA GLU A 218 11.13 -12.14 -33.88
C GLU A 218 11.06 -12.13 -32.32
N PRO A 219 10.13 -11.40 -31.67
CA PRO A 219 9.97 -11.51 -30.22
C PRO A 219 9.63 -12.91 -29.71
N ALA A 220 8.97 -13.75 -30.51
CA ALA A 220 8.58 -15.11 -30.12
C ALA A 220 9.67 -16.15 -30.40
N ALA A 221 10.75 -15.75 -31.09
CA ALA A 221 11.83 -16.67 -31.41
C ALA A 221 12.46 -17.19 -30.11
N ASP A 222 12.40 -18.51 -29.96
CA ASP A 222 12.97 -19.26 -28.85
C ASP A 222 12.43 -18.86 -27.45
N ALA A 223 11.29 -18.14 -27.37
CA ALA A 223 10.77 -17.58 -26.12
C ALA A 223 9.40 -18.16 -25.72
N GLY A 224 9.22 -18.37 -24.41
CA GLY A 224 7.96 -18.78 -23.79
C GLY A 224 7.04 -17.61 -23.47
N GLY A 225 7.65 -16.53 -22.98
CA GLY A 225 7.06 -15.21 -22.85
C GLY A 225 8.15 -14.15 -23.01
N ARG A 226 7.76 -12.88 -22.92
CA ARG A 226 8.67 -11.75 -22.81
C ARG A 226 8.02 -10.56 -22.12
N ALA A 227 8.77 -9.92 -21.24
CA ALA A 227 8.43 -8.63 -20.66
C ALA A 227 9.67 -7.73 -20.53
N TRP A 228 9.43 -6.41 -20.52
CA TRP A 228 10.45 -5.43 -20.15
C TRP A 228 10.48 -5.26 -18.62
N ALA A 229 11.66 -5.41 -18.04
CA ALA A 229 11.85 -5.37 -16.60
C ALA A 229 11.48 -3.99 -16.02
N GLY A 230 10.69 -3.99 -14.94
CA GLY A 230 10.25 -2.76 -14.29
C GLY A 230 9.24 -1.93 -15.09
N GLY A 231 8.53 -2.54 -16.04
CA GLY A 231 7.55 -1.89 -16.92
C GLY A 231 6.11 -1.76 -16.39
N PHE A 232 5.79 -2.16 -15.16
CA PHE A 232 4.42 -2.17 -14.65
C PHE A 232 3.83 -0.73 -14.58
N GLY A 233 2.76 -0.47 -15.35
CA GLY A 233 2.18 0.85 -15.56
C GLY A 233 2.72 1.62 -16.77
N ASN A 234 3.84 1.18 -17.37
CA ASN A 234 4.50 1.94 -18.43
C ASN A 234 3.97 1.55 -19.82
N ALA A 235 3.21 2.45 -20.43
CA ALA A 235 2.60 2.24 -21.75
C ALA A 235 3.63 1.94 -22.86
N PHE A 236 4.83 2.53 -22.76
CA PHE A 236 5.88 2.34 -23.77
C PHE A 236 6.60 0.99 -23.65
N LEU A 237 6.69 0.46 -22.42
CA LEU A 237 7.26 -0.86 -22.12
C LEU A 237 6.21 -1.99 -22.17
N SER A 238 4.95 -1.65 -22.45
CA SER A 238 3.86 -2.62 -22.60
C SER A 238 3.79 -3.20 -24.03
N PRO A 239 3.15 -4.36 -24.24
CA PRO A 239 2.64 -5.31 -23.24
C PRO A 239 3.70 -6.38 -22.86
N ALA A 240 3.36 -7.21 -21.87
CA ALA A 240 4.00 -8.50 -21.65
C ALA A 240 3.37 -9.50 -22.63
N MET A 241 4.18 -10.31 -23.30
CA MET A 241 3.74 -11.23 -24.35
C MET A 241 3.90 -12.67 -23.88
N ILE A 242 2.83 -13.47 -23.98
CA ILE A 242 2.80 -14.87 -23.57
C ILE A 242 2.50 -15.73 -24.80
N PHE A 243 3.47 -16.54 -25.22
CA PHE A 243 3.40 -17.34 -26.44
C PHE A 243 2.82 -18.73 -26.16
N ALA A 244 1.52 -18.79 -25.86
CA ALA A 244 0.84 -19.97 -25.33
C ALA A 244 1.15 -21.35 -25.98
N PRO A 245 1.37 -21.47 -27.31
CA PRO A 245 1.68 -22.77 -27.91
C PRO A 245 2.94 -23.46 -27.38
N VAL A 246 3.92 -22.71 -26.86
CA VAL A 246 5.14 -23.26 -26.24
C VAL A 246 4.87 -23.94 -24.88
N ALA A 247 3.75 -23.61 -24.25
CA ALA A 247 3.32 -24.08 -22.94
C ALA A 247 2.56 -25.42 -23.08
N ARG A 248 3.23 -26.47 -23.60
CA ARG A 248 2.64 -27.78 -23.93
C ARG A 248 1.34 -27.68 -24.73
N ASP A 249 1.35 -26.93 -25.84
CA ASP A 249 0.20 -26.69 -26.72
C ASP A 249 -0.95 -25.96 -25.99
N SER A 250 -0.62 -24.82 -25.35
CA SER A 250 -1.57 -23.97 -24.62
C SER A 250 -2.26 -24.67 -23.44
N ASN A 251 -1.49 -25.33 -22.58
CA ASN A 251 -1.97 -25.89 -21.31
C ASN A 251 -2.22 -24.77 -20.28
N ALA A 252 -3.40 -24.76 -19.64
CA ALA A 252 -3.80 -23.66 -18.74
C ALA A 252 -2.87 -23.43 -17.54
N PRO A 253 -2.49 -24.46 -16.74
CA PRO A 253 -1.51 -24.31 -15.66
C PRO A 253 -0.20 -23.65 -16.10
N ASP A 254 0.36 -24.09 -17.22
CA ASP A 254 1.62 -23.55 -17.74
C ASP A 254 1.47 -22.12 -18.22
N VAL A 255 0.41 -21.83 -18.99
CA VAL A 255 0.11 -20.46 -19.44
C VAL A 255 -0.06 -19.54 -18.24
N GLY A 256 -0.74 -19.97 -17.18
CA GLY A 256 -0.87 -19.21 -15.93
C GLY A 256 0.48 -18.93 -15.28
N ASN A 257 1.36 -19.94 -15.17
CA ASN A 257 2.71 -19.76 -14.63
C ASN A 257 3.54 -18.77 -15.46
N ILE A 258 3.46 -18.85 -16.80
CA ILE A 258 4.15 -17.89 -17.70
C ILE A 258 3.62 -16.48 -17.48
N VAL A 259 2.29 -16.30 -17.41
CA VAL A 259 1.71 -14.99 -17.16
C VAL A 259 2.24 -14.39 -15.85
N SER A 260 2.21 -15.15 -14.75
CA SER A 260 2.73 -14.67 -13.46
C SER A 260 4.23 -14.35 -13.51
N HIS A 261 5.00 -15.15 -14.25
CA HIS A 261 6.44 -14.92 -14.46
C HIS A 261 6.71 -13.62 -15.24
N GLU A 262 6.05 -13.43 -16.38
CA GLU A 262 6.24 -12.24 -17.22
C GLU A 262 5.76 -10.96 -16.53
N VAL A 263 4.65 -11.03 -15.81
CA VAL A 263 4.17 -9.90 -15.00
C VAL A 263 5.15 -9.65 -13.83
N GLY A 264 5.76 -10.69 -13.26
CA GLY A 264 6.84 -10.57 -12.28
C GLY A 264 8.01 -9.72 -12.79
N HIS A 265 8.46 -9.94 -14.02
CA HIS A 265 9.48 -9.07 -14.65
C HIS A 265 9.04 -7.61 -14.73
N THR A 266 7.76 -7.33 -14.99
CA THR A 266 7.29 -5.93 -15.03
C THR A 266 7.38 -5.23 -13.67
N PHE A 267 7.45 -5.99 -12.56
CA PHE A 267 7.80 -5.49 -11.22
C PHE A 267 9.30 -5.44 -10.95
N GLY A 268 10.16 -5.83 -11.89
CA GLY A 268 11.61 -5.76 -11.78
C GLY A 268 12.30 -7.04 -11.31
N LEU A 269 11.55 -8.13 -11.13
CA LEU A 269 12.11 -9.41 -10.68
C LEU A 269 13.06 -10.01 -11.73
N ASN A 270 14.11 -10.67 -11.26
CA ASN A 270 15.04 -11.43 -12.08
C ASN A 270 14.68 -12.93 -12.06
N HIS A 271 15.31 -13.73 -12.92
CA HIS A 271 15.06 -15.18 -12.94
C HIS A 271 15.55 -15.87 -11.66
N ASP A 272 14.74 -16.74 -11.11
CA ASP A 272 15.15 -17.66 -10.06
C ASP A 272 15.81 -18.91 -10.66
N GLY A 273 17.15 -18.89 -10.73
CA GLY A 273 17.96 -19.96 -11.30
C GLY A 273 18.68 -20.83 -10.28
N ILE A 274 19.33 -21.91 -10.75
CA ILE A 274 20.11 -22.80 -9.89
C ILE A 274 21.48 -23.14 -10.48
N GLY A 275 22.54 -22.93 -9.70
CA GLY A 275 23.91 -23.25 -10.11
C GLY A 275 24.36 -22.39 -11.30
N ASP A 276 24.55 -23.02 -12.46
CA ASP A 276 24.90 -22.34 -13.71
C ASP A 276 23.68 -22.20 -14.65
N ASP A 277 22.53 -22.77 -14.27
CA ASP A 277 21.29 -22.77 -15.06
C ASP A 277 20.49 -21.49 -14.80
N GLU A 278 19.78 -21.02 -15.83
CA GLU A 278 19.01 -19.78 -15.77
C GLU A 278 17.79 -19.90 -14.88
N TYR A 279 17.09 -21.02 -15.02
CA TYR A 279 15.87 -21.31 -14.29
C TYR A 279 16.05 -22.47 -13.34
N TYR A 280 15.35 -22.41 -12.22
CA TYR A 280 15.17 -23.56 -11.35
C TYR A 280 14.60 -24.77 -12.12
N GLY A 281 13.65 -24.54 -13.02
CA GLY A 281 12.96 -25.56 -13.82
C GLY A 281 13.76 -26.20 -14.97
N ASP A 282 14.96 -25.70 -15.29
CA ASP A 282 15.79 -26.23 -16.41
C ASP A 282 16.25 -27.68 -16.18
N THR A 283 16.24 -28.11 -14.92
CA THR A 283 16.45 -29.51 -14.56
C THR A 283 15.10 -30.20 -14.35
N GLN A 284 14.87 -31.31 -15.06
CA GLN A 284 13.63 -32.06 -14.93
C GLN A 284 13.39 -32.45 -13.48
N ALA A 285 12.28 -31.99 -12.89
CA ALA A 285 11.97 -32.30 -11.52
C ALA A 285 11.67 -33.81 -11.36
N GLU A 286 12.28 -34.44 -10.35
CA GLU A 286 12.06 -35.87 -10.08
C GLU A 286 10.63 -36.11 -9.54
N PRO A 287 10.20 -37.39 -9.46
CA PRO A 287 8.85 -37.74 -9.07
C PRO A 287 8.28 -37.22 -7.75
N ASP A 288 9.15 -36.77 -6.87
CA ASP A 288 8.89 -36.36 -5.51
C ASP A 288 9.11 -34.86 -5.27
N SER A 289 9.49 -34.08 -6.29
CA SER A 289 9.58 -32.62 -6.16
C SER A 289 8.19 -32.02 -5.95
N LEU A 290 8.08 -31.10 -4.99
CA LEU A 290 6.86 -30.43 -4.54
C LEU A 290 6.88 -28.94 -4.91
N TRP A 291 8.00 -28.26 -4.71
CA TRP A 291 8.09 -26.80 -4.74
C TRP A 291 9.01 -26.28 -5.84
N GLY A 292 8.68 -25.12 -6.40
CA GLY A 292 9.56 -24.30 -7.24
C GLY A 292 9.18 -22.82 -7.21
N PRO A 293 10.11 -21.90 -7.47
CA PRO A 293 9.84 -20.47 -7.48
C PRO A 293 9.12 -20.03 -8.77
N ILE A 294 8.20 -19.08 -8.69
CA ILE A 294 7.46 -18.52 -9.86
C ILE A 294 8.43 -17.97 -10.90
N MET A 295 9.44 -17.20 -10.47
CA MET A 295 10.49 -16.66 -11.34
C MET A 295 11.50 -17.71 -11.84
N GLY A 296 11.35 -18.98 -11.46
CA GLY A 296 12.21 -20.07 -11.91
C GLY A 296 11.52 -21.09 -12.80
N ALA A 297 10.37 -20.74 -13.40
CA ALA A 297 9.60 -21.56 -14.32
C ALA A 297 9.30 -22.98 -13.76
N PRO A 298 8.46 -23.09 -12.71
CA PRO A 298 8.31 -24.31 -11.92
C PRO A 298 7.33 -25.31 -12.59
N TRP A 299 7.67 -25.86 -13.75
CA TRP A 299 6.75 -26.64 -14.61
C TRP A 299 6.08 -27.85 -13.94
N SER A 300 6.89 -28.71 -13.32
CA SER A 300 6.44 -29.99 -12.77
C SER A 300 6.34 -29.97 -11.25
N ALA A 301 6.60 -28.80 -10.64
CA ALA A 301 6.39 -28.59 -9.23
C ALA A 301 4.90 -28.28 -9.01
N PRO A 302 4.19 -29.07 -8.19
CA PRO A 302 2.79 -28.81 -7.90
C PRO A 302 2.54 -27.54 -7.07
N LEU A 303 3.55 -27.05 -6.36
CA LEU A 303 3.51 -25.82 -5.56
C LEU A 303 4.49 -24.81 -6.16
N SER A 304 3.96 -23.68 -6.61
CA SER A 304 4.71 -22.53 -7.15
C SER A 304 4.58 -21.37 -6.17
N GLN A 305 5.66 -20.70 -5.81
CA GLN A 305 5.57 -19.58 -4.87
C GLN A 305 6.56 -18.47 -5.22
N TRP A 306 6.29 -17.25 -4.75
CA TRP A 306 7.31 -16.20 -4.67
C TRP A 306 8.45 -16.67 -3.75
N SER A 307 9.66 -16.19 -4.02
CA SER A 307 10.89 -16.71 -3.42
C SER A 307 11.77 -15.58 -2.85
N PRO A 308 12.55 -15.86 -1.80
CA PRO A 308 13.61 -14.98 -1.33
C PRO A 308 15.01 -15.48 -1.77
N GLY A 309 15.08 -16.42 -2.71
CA GLY A 309 16.32 -17.04 -3.17
C GLY A 309 17.04 -17.89 -2.10
N ASP A 310 16.33 -18.43 -1.11
CA ASP A 310 16.92 -19.17 0.02
C ASP A 310 17.15 -20.67 -0.24
N TYR A 311 16.79 -21.15 -1.44
CA TYR A 311 16.99 -22.54 -1.85
C TYR A 311 18.44 -22.86 -2.23
N ALA A 312 18.75 -24.16 -2.28
CA ALA A 312 20.13 -24.62 -2.45
C ALA A 312 20.68 -24.26 -3.84
N GLY A 313 21.68 -23.37 -3.88
CA GLY A 313 22.37 -23.00 -5.11
C GLY A 313 21.63 -21.97 -5.96
N ALA A 314 20.69 -21.22 -5.38
CA ALA A 314 20.04 -20.09 -6.05
C ALA A 314 21.06 -19.14 -6.71
N THR A 315 20.81 -18.77 -7.97
CA THR A 315 21.66 -17.83 -8.73
C THR A 315 21.52 -16.39 -8.22
N HIS A 316 20.35 -16.05 -7.68
CA HIS A 316 20.05 -14.75 -7.07
C HIS A 316 19.65 -14.91 -5.60
N SER A 317 20.56 -15.43 -4.76
CA SER A 317 20.29 -15.82 -3.36
C SER A 317 20.05 -14.66 -2.37
N GLY A 318 19.40 -13.59 -2.80
CA GLY A 318 19.13 -12.39 -2.00
C GLY A 318 18.21 -11.38 -2.68
N GLU A 319 17.60 -11.72 -3.82
CA GLU A 319 16.42 -11.00 -4.30
C GLU A 319 15.21 -11.46 -3.47
N ASP A 320 14.50 -10.49 -2.89
CA ASP A 320 13.29 -10.73 -2.10
C ASP A 320 12.11 -10.31 -2.98
N ASP A 321 11.48 -11.29 -3.63
CA ASP A 321 10.41 -11.05 -4.62
C ASP A 321 9.28 -10.17 -4.06
N LEU A 322 8.86 -10.44 -2.82
CA LEU A 322 7.75 -9.73 -2.20
C LEU A 322 8.14 -8.27 -1.90
N ALA A 323 9.37 -8.04 -1.43
CA ALA A 323 9.89 -6.70 -1.20
C ALA A 323 10.10 -5.92 -2.50
N GLU A 324 10.50 -6.58 -3.59
CA GLU A 324 10.69 -5.94 -4.90
C GLU A 324 9.34 -5.55 -5.52
N ILE A 325 8.34 -6.46 -5.52
CA ILE A 325 6.97 -6.16 -5.98
C ILE A 325 6.35 -5.00 -5.18
N THR A 326 6.73 -4.84 -3.91
CA THR A 326 6.17 -3.81 -3.00
C THR A 326 7.10 -2.65 -2.71
N ALA A 327 8.19 -2.49 -3.46
CA ALA A 327 9.18 -1.46 -3.20
C ALA A 327 8.59 -0.05 -3.42
N THR A 328 8.64 0.79 -2.38
CA THR A 328 8.10 2.16 -2.45
C THR A 328 9.12 3.16 -2.99
N GLY A 329 8.66 4.10 -3.82
CA GLY A 329 9.50 5.20 -4.34
C GLY A 329 10.35 4.84 -5.56
N THR A 330 10.16 3.64 -6.12
CA THR A 330 10.86 3.15 -7.31
C THR A 330 10.08 3.50 -8.58
N VAL A 331 10.04 4.79 -8.92
CA VAL A 331 9.38 5.25 -10.16
C VAL A 331 10.37 5.21 -11.32
N LEU A 332 10.11 4.36 -12.31
CA LEU A 332 10.82 4.40 -13.58
C LEU A 332 10.14 5.41 -14.51
N GLN A 333 10.84 6.49 -14.84
CA GLN A 333 10.42 7.46 -15.84
C GLN A 333 11.15 7.19 -17.16
N THR A 334 10.40 6.97 -18.23
CA THR A 334 10.91 6.96 -19.61
C THR A 334 10.24 8.09 -20.40
N PHE A 335 10.89 8.56 -21.46
CA PHE A 335 10.30 9.55 -22.35
C PHE A 335 10.49 9.12 -23.80
N MET A 336 9.53 9.49 -24.65
CA MET A 336 9.56 9.21 -26.07
C MET A 336 9.17 10.46 -26.87
N VAL A 337 9.78 10.59 -28.04
CA VAL A 337 9.54 11.72 -28.95
C VAL A 337 8.68 11.26 -30.12
N TYR A 338 7.69 12.06 -30.50
CA TYR A 338 6.73 11.74 -31.55
C TYR A 338 6.60 12.85 -32.60
N ASP A 339 6.37 12.45 -33.85
CA ASP A 339 5.94 13.30 -34.96
C ASP A 339 4.49 12.97 -35.32
N GLY A 340 3.54 13.69 -34.71
CA GLY A 340 2.14 13.29 -34.72
C GLY A 340 1.94 12.00 -33.91
N ASP A 341 1.37 10.97 -34.53
CA ASP A 341 1.09 9.68 -33.87
C ASP A 341 2.21 8.64 -34.06
N GLN A 342 3.32 9.02 -34.72
CA GLN A 342 4.43 8.11 -35.01
C GLN A 342 5.64 8.50 -34.16
N MET A 343 6.24 7.50 -33.52
CA MET A 343 7.50 7.69 -32.80
C MET A 343 8.59 8.23 -33.74
N TRP A 344 9.34 9.22 -33.25
CA TRP A 344 10.45 9.87 -33.94
C TRP A 344 11.77 9.18 -33.56
N PRO A 345 12.40 8.41 -34.47
CA PRO A 345 13.60 7.64 -34.15
C PRO A 345 14.90 8.41 -34.38
N ASP A 346 14.83 9.59 -35.01
CA ASP A 346 15.98 10.37 -35.41
C ASP A 346 16.44 11.34 -34.29
N PRO A 347 17.67 11.88 -34.36
CA PRO A 347 18.10 12.93 -33.45
C PRO A 347 17.12 14.11 -33.42
N TYR A 348 16.98 14.72 -32.25
CA TYR A 348 16.11 15.87 -32.03
C TYR A 348 16.90 17.02 -31.39
N CYS A 349 16.32 18.21 -31.45
CA CYS A 349 16.79 19.41 -30.76
C CYS A 349 15.89 19.64 -29.55
N THR A 350 16.46 20.07 -28.43
CA THR A 350 15.71 20.37 -27.21
C THR A 350 16.21 21.65 -26.54
N ASP A 351 15.32 22.27 -25.76
CA ASP A 351 15.65 23.37 -24.84
C ASP A 351 15.86 22.90 -23.39
N ALA A 352 15.85 21.58 -23.15
CA ALA A 352 16.16 21.00 -21.85
C ALA A 352 17.54 21.42 -21.33
N ASP A 353 17.65 21.58 -20.01
CA ASP A 353 18.93 21.84 -19.35
C ASP A 353 19.93 20.68 -19.52
N ASP A 354 19.40 19.45 -19.58
CA ASP A 354 20.12 18.22 -19.90
C ASP A 354 19.46 17.55 -21.12
N PRO A 355 20.08 17.64 -22.33
CA PRO A 355 19.55 17.05 -23.55
C PRO A 355 19.40 15.52 -23.52
N ASP A 356 20.18 14.82 -22.67
CA ASP A 356 20.12 13.37 -22.51
C ASP A 356 19.05 12.96 -21.49
N SER A 357 18.51 13.91 -20.72
CA SER A 357 17.48 13.69 -19.69
C SER A 357 16.43 14.81 -19.66
N PRO A 358 15.65 15.00 -20.74
CA PRO A 358 14.58 15.98 -20.78
C PRO A 358 13.53 15.73 -19.69
N GLN A 359 12.95 16.81 -19.18
CA GLN A 359 11.99 16.82 -18.09
C GLN A 359 10.58 17.23 -18.57
N PRO A 360 9.52 16.87 -17.83
CA PRO A 360 8.17 17.32 -18.15
C PRO A 360 8.08 18.85 -18.26
N GLY A 361 7.74 19.33 -19.45
CA GLY A 361 7.66 20.76 -19.77
C GLY A 361 8.71 21.25 -20.77
N ASP A 362 9.76 20.45 -21.00
CA ASP A 362 10.75 20.73 -22.04
C ASP A 362 10.15 20.55 -23.44
N SER A 363 10.71 21.28 -24.40
CA SER A 363 10.29 21.27 -25.80
C SER A 363 11.30 20.53 -26.66
N VAL A 364 10.78 19.83 -27.67
CA VAL A 364 11.57 19.08 -28.63
C VAL A 364 11.18 19.44 -30.06
N TYR A 365 12.18 19.45 -30.94
CA TYR A 365 12.04 19.89 -32.33
C TYR A 365 12.88 19.03 -33.26
N LYS A 366 12.50 18.94 -34.53
CA LYS A 366 13.35 18.36 -35.56
C LYS A 366 14.59 19.24 -35.77
N PRO A 367 15.75 18.67 -36.13
CA PRO A 367 16.85 19.45 -36.69
C PRO A 367 16.38 20.19 -37.95
N ASN A 368 16.94 21.36 -38.21
CA ASN A 368 16.62 22.09 -39.43
C ASN A 368 17.16 21.40 -40.68
N GLY A 369 16.85 21.93 -41.87
CA GLY A 369 17.28 21.35 -43.15
C GLY A 369 18.81 21.27 -43.37
N GLN A 370 19.62 21.71 -42.41
CA GLN A 370 21.08 21.58 -42.39
C GLN A 370 21.59 20.61 -41.32
N GLY A 371 20.68 19.96 -40.57
CA GLY A 371 21.01 19.05 -39.47
C GLY A 371 21.46 19.76 -38.20
N THR A 372 21.01 21.00 -37.97
CA THR A 372 21.42 21.83 -36.82
C THR A 372 20.20 22.31 -36.03
N CYS A 373 20.42 22.71 -34.77
CA CYS A 373 19.38 23.18 -33.86
C CYS A 373 19.18 24.70 -33.85
N ASP A 374 19.93 25.45 -34.66
CA ASP A 374 19.76 26.91 -34.80
C ASP A 374 19.54 27.34 -36.28
N PRO A 375 18.33 27.82 -36.64
CA PRO A 375 17.10 27.73 -35.84
C PRO A 375 16.60 26.28 -35.80
N ALA A 376 15.84 25.90 -34.79
CA ALA A 376 15.18 24.59 -34.74
C ALA A 376 14.16 24.41 -35.89
N GLY A 377 13.91 23.16 -36.27
CA GLY A 377 12.94 22.76 -37.29
C GLY A 377 11.50 22.71 -36.77
N ASP A 378 10.70 21.81 -37.35
CA ASP A 378 9.30 21.62 -36.94
C ASP A 378 9.22 21.03 -35.51
N PRO A 379 8.20 21.41 -34.71
CA PRO A 379 8.01 20.88 -33.36
C PRO A 379 7.69 19.39 -33.38
N LEU A 380 8.17 18.69 -32.35
CA LEU A 380 7.86 17.31 -32.01
C LEU A 380 7.08 17.27 -30.67
N THR A 381 6.47 16.14 -30.37
CA THR A 381 5.82 15.90 -29.07
C THR A 381 6.76 15.10 -28.17
N LEU A 382 6.98 15.57 -26.95
CA LEU A 382 7.66 14.81 -25.90
C LEU A 382 6.61 14.21 -24.97
N GLU A 383 6.55 12.88 -24.88
CA GLU A 383 5.67 12.17 -23.96
C GLU A 383 6.47 11.42 -22.91
N PHE A 384 5.95 11.38 -21.68
CA PHE A 384 6.56 10.68 -20.55
C PHE A 384 5.70 9.49 -20.16
N HIS A 385 6.35 8.37 -19.87
CA HIS A 385 5.73 7.15 -19.41
C HIS A 385 6.34 6.77 -18.07
N TYR A 386 5.50 6.30 -17.16
CA TYR A 386 5.90 5.98 -15.80
C TYR A 386 5.63 4.51 -15.53
N ALA A 387 6.51 3.87 -14.79
CA ALA A 387 6.26 2.59 -14.15
C ALA A 387 6.58 2.69 -12.67
N ASP A 388 5.99 1.80 -11.90
CA ASP A 388 6.14 1.75 -10.45
C ASP A 388 5.85 0.32 -9.96
N ARG A 389 5.69 0.15 -8.65
CA ARG A 389 5.42 -1.12 -7.98
C ARG A 389 3.95 -1.26 -7.57
N ALA A 390 3.60 -2.36 -6.92
CA ALA A 390 2.27 -2.56 -6.30
C ALA A 390 2.37 -2.40 -4.78
N ALA A 391 1.22 -2.30 -4.10
CA ALA A 391 1.14 -2.40 -2.65
C ALA A 391 0.66 -3.80 -2.24
N TYR A 392 0.94 -4.20 -1.00
CA TYR A 392 0.23 -5.32 -0.39
C TYR A 392 -1.27 -5.02 -0.32
N ALA A 393 -2.06 -6.09 -0.37
CA ALA A 393 -3.45 -6.06 0.07
C ALA A 393 -3.58 -5.53 1.50
N ALA A 394 -4.72 -4.93 1.81
CA ALA A 394 -5.07 -4.60 3.19
C ALA A 394 -5.46 -5.87 3.95
N ASP A 395 -4.98 -5.95 5.20
CA ASP A 395 -5.26 -7.03 6.15
C ASP A 395 -6.76 -7.15 6.39
N ASP A 396 -7.29 -8.35 6.17
CA ASP A 396 -8.72 -8.65 6.28
C ASP A 396 -9.10 -9.19 7.67
N HIS A 397 -8.13 -9.71 8.43
CA HIS A 397 -8.36 -10.31 9.74
C HIS A 397 -7.21 -10.05 10.73
N GLY A 398 -7.53 -9.47 11.88
CA GLY A 398 -6.53 -9.18 12.91
C GLY A 398 -5.78 -10.43 13.40
N GLY A 399 -4.45 -10.29 13.57
CA GLY A 399 -3.56 -11.40 13.95
C GLY A 399 -3.40 -11.67 15.44
N VAL A 400 -4.16 -10.99 16.28
CA VAL A 400 -4.19 -11.17 17.73
C VAL A 400 -5.60 -11.48 18.23
N LEU A 401 -5.72 -12.11 19.41
CA LEU A 401 -7.00 -12.56 19.94
C LEU A 401 -7.99 -11.41 20.16
N ASP A 402 -7.51 -10.24 20.57
CA ASP A 402 -8.34 -9.06 20.84
C ASP A 402 -8.90 -8.40 19.56
N GLU A 403 -8.34 -8.73 18.40
CA GLU A 403 -8.74 -8.22 17.07
C GLU A 403 -9.41 -9.31 16.23
N ALA A 404 -9.76 -10.44 16.86
CA ALA A 404 -10.28 -11.61 16.17
C ALA A 404 -11.64 -11.35 15.52
N SER A 405 -11.81 -11.87 14.30
CA SER A 405 -13.07 -11.80 13.56
C SER A 405 -14.08 -12.82 14.08
N ALA A 406 -15.31 -12.39 14.35
CA ALA A 406 -16.34 -13.29 14.89
C ALA A 406 -16.88 -14.27 13.84
N LEU A 407 -16.92 -15.55 14.19
CA LEU A 407 -17.59 -16.60 13.41
C LEU A 407 -19.01 -16.79 13.93
N ASP A 408 -19.98 -16.78 13.01
CA ASP A 408 -21.37 -17.08 13.34
C ASP A 408 -21.57 -18.59 13.47
N THR A 409 -21.87 -19.06 14.68
CA THR A 409 -22.18 -20.46 14.98
C THR A 409 -23.68 -20.72 15.15
N THR A 410 -24.54 -19.77 14.74
CA THR A 410 -26.01 -19.86 14.84
C THR A 410 -26.54 -20.91 13.85
N GLY A 411 -26.53 -22.18 14.25
CA GLY A 411 -26.87 -23.32 13.39
C GLY A 411 -25.94 -24.52 13.57
N GLY A 412 -24.86 -24.36 14.35
CA GLY A 412 -23.88 -25.40 14.66
C GLY A 412 -22.74 -25.52 13.65
N ASP A 413 -22.86 -24.89 12.48
CA ASP A 413 -21.83 -24.78 11.45
C ASP A 413 -21.36 -23.33 11.33
N PHE A 414 -20.11 -23.11 10.91
CA PHE A 414 -19.58 -21.77 10.62
C PHE A 414 -18.67 -21.79 9.37
N THR A 415 -18.51 -20.63 8.74
CA THR A 415 -17.63 -20.43 7.59
C THR A 415 -17.16 -18.97 7.54
N ALA A 416 -15.91 -18.76 7.15
CA ALA A 416 -15.34 -17.46 6.80
C ALA A 416 -14.24 -17.65 5.76
N THR A 417 -13.84 -16.57 5.10
CA THR A 417 -12.81 -16.55 4.06
C THR A 417 -11.81 -15.46 4.40
N GLY A 418 -10.52 -15.69 4.11
CA GLY A 418 -9.49 -14.68 4.30
C GLY A 418 -8.35 -14.82 3.28
N VAL A 419 -7.34 -13.97 3.42
CA VAL A 419 -6.11 -13.97 2.64
C VAL A 419 -4.93 -13.87 3.59
N ILE A 420 -3.95 -14.76 3.44
CA ILE A 420 -2.64 -14.54 4.06
C ILE A 420 -1.80 -13.77 3.06
N GLU A 421 -1.63 -12.45 3.24
CA GLU A 421 -0.93 -11.60 2.28
C GLU A 421 0.55 -11.36 2.61
N ARG A 422 0.98 -11.65 3.85
CA ARG A 422 2.37 -11.44 4.28
C ARG A 422 2.96 -12.66 4.96
N SER A 423 4.27 -12.82 4.77
CA SER A 423 5.00 -13.87 5.48
C SER A 423 4.95 -13.63 6.99
N GLY A 424 4.51 -14.65 7.72
CA GLY A 424 4.37 -14.62 9.18
C GLY A 424 3.10 -13.94 9.69
N GLU A 425 2.22 -13.50 8.80
CA GLU A 425 0.86 -13.08 9.12
C GLU A 425 0.03 -14.22 9.68
N ARG A 426 -1.01 -13.85 10.40
CA ARG A 426 -1.93 -14.75 11.08
C ARG A 426 -3.28 -14.09 11.06
N ASP A 427 -4.30 -14.89 10.84
CA ASP A 427 -5.67 -14.42 10.92
C ASP A 427 -6.32 -15.11 12.09
N VAL A 428 -6.92 -14.33 12.97
CA VAL A 428 -7.59 -14.87 14.15
C VAL A 428 -9.10 -14.68 14.03
N PHE A 429 -9.81 -15.78 14.26
CA PHE A 429 -11.25 -15.83 14.37
C PHE A 429 -11.66 -16.19 15.80
N THR A 430 -12.82 -15.72 16.24
CA THR A 430 -13.39 -16.04 17.57
C THR A 430 -14.79 -16.63 17.43
N PHE A 431 -15.12 -17.59 18.29
CA PHE A 431 -16.47 -18.16 18.37
C PHE A 431 -16.79 -18.60 19.80
N VAL A 432 -18.09 -18.71 20.09
CA VAL A 432 -18.59 -19.19 21.38
C VAL A 432 -19.27 -20.53 21.18
N THR A 433 -19.02 -21.49 22.08
CA THR A 433 -19.65 -22.81 22.02
C THR A 433 -20.26 -23.22 23.34
N GLY A 434 -21.36 -23.98 23.28
CA GLY A 434 -21.98 -24.67 24.42
C GLY A 434 -21.17 -25.85 24.95
N GLY A 435 -20.04 -26.18 24.31
CA GLY A 435 -19.15 -27.28 24.66
C GLY A 435 -19.52 -28.60 23.96
N GLY A 436 -18.53 -29.46 23.78
CA GLY A 436 -18.63 -30.70 23.00
C GLY A 436 -17.60 -30.76 21.87
N PRO A 437 -17.85 -31.57 20.83
CA PRO A 437 -16.95 -31.67 19.68
C PRO A 437 -16.96 -30.37 18.87
N VAL A 438 -15.77 -29.91 18.53
CA VAL A 438 -15.49 -28.83 17.58
C VAL A 438 -14.66 -29.40 16.44
N THR A 439 -15.04 -29.08 15.21
CA THR A 439 -14.26 -29.39 14.02
C THR A 439 -13.91 -28.09 13.32
N VAL A 440 -12.66 -27.94 12.90
CA VAL A 440 -12.20 -26.78 12.13
C VAL A 440 -11.39 -27.29 10.94
N ALA A 441 -11.70 -26.79 9.75
CA ALA A 441 -10.95 -27.02 8.52
C ALA A 441 -10.60 -25.67 7.89
N ALA A 442 -9.40 -25.58 7.33
CA ALA A 442 -8.98 -24.50 6.46
C ALA A 442 -8.54 -25.11 5.14
N GLU A 443 -9.12 -24.58 4.06
CA GLU A 443 -8.89 -25.03 2.69
C GLU A 443 -8.43 -23.84 1.86
N GLY A 444 -7.32 -23.99 1.13
CA GLY A 444 -6.81 -22.95 0.23
C GLY A 444 -7.54 -22.93 -1.12
N ALA A 445 -7.10 -22.06 -2.02
CA ALA A 445 -7.64 -21.97 -3.37
C ALA A 445 -7.60 -23.33 -4.10
N SER A 446 -8.69 -23.71 -4.75
CA SER A 446 -8.77 -25.01 -5.44
C SER A 446 -7.97 -25.07 -6.76
N VAL A 447 -7.53 -23.91 -7.27
CA VAL A 447 -6.65 -23.77 -8.44
C VAL A 447 -5.45 -22.92 -8.04
N GLY A 448 -4.24 -23.43 -8.29
CA GLY A 448 -3.02 -22.67 -8.08
C GLY A 448 -2.69 -22.40 -6.61
N GLN A 449 -3.19 -23.21 -5.66
CA GLN A 449 -2.93 -23.03 -4.23
C GLN A 449 -1.45 -22.79 -3.95
N ASN A 450 -1.14 -21.59 -3.47
CA ASN A 450 0.20 -21.22 -3.02
C ASN A 450 0.32 -21.36 -1.49
N LEU A 451 -0.78 -21.19 -0.78
CA LEU A 451 -0.84 -21.24 0.68
C LEU A 451 -0.80 -22.66 1.23
N ASP A 452 0.26 -22.98 1.98
CA ASP A 452 0.34 -24.15 2.86
C ASP A 452 -0.20 -23.80 4.25
N LEU A 453 -1.31 -24.40 4.66
CA LEU A 453 -2.10 -23.98 5.81
C LEU A 453 -1.69 -24.67 7.12
N ARG A 454 -1.57 -23.86 8.17
CA ARG A 454 -1.53 -24.29 9.57
C ARG A 454 -2.71 -23.73 10.35
N LEU A 455 -3.33 -24.57 11.17
CA LEU A 455 -4.42 -24.23 12.07
C LEU A 455 -4.03 -24.39 13.55
N GLU A 456 -4.45 -23.44 14.38
CA GLU A 456 -4.39 -23.52 15.83
C GLU A 456 -5.77 -23.23 16.43
N LEU A 457 -6.25 -24.08 17.35
CA LEU A 457 -7.42 -23.84 18.19
C LEU A 457 -6.92 -23.40 19.58
N ILE A 458 -7.35 -22.23 20.03
CA ILE A 458 -6.87 -21.55 21.23
C ILE A 458 -8.07 -21.25 22.13
N ASP A 459 -7.94 -21.43 23.44
CA ASP A 459 -9.02 -21.11 24.38
C ASP A 459 -9.09 -19.60 24.71
N GLY A 460 -10.13 -19.19 25.45
CA GLY A 460 -10.30 -17.80 25.88
C GLY A 460 -9.22 -17.28 26.85
N ALA A 461 -8.34 -18.13 27.38
CA ALA A 461 -7.19 -17.73 28.19
C ALA A 461 -5.91 -17.57 27.34
N GLY A 462 -5.98 -17.88 26.04
CA GLY A 462 -4.85 -17.85 25.12
C GLY A 462 -4.01 -19.13 25.14
N GLU A 463 -4.48 -20.23 25.73
CA GLU A 463 -3.78 -21.51 25.74
C GLU A 463 -4.14 -22.35 24.49
N LEU A 464 -3.12 -22.95 23.87
CA LEU A 464 -3.30 -23.83 22.71
C LEU A 464 -4.03 -25.12 23.11
N VAL A 465 -5.17 -25.38 22.48
CA VAL A 465 -6.00 -26.57 22.69
C VAL A 465 -5.61 -27.68 21.71
N SER A 466 -5.49 -27.34 20.43
CA SER A 466 -5.14 -28.27 19.36
C SER A 466 -4.49 -27.52 18.20
N GLU A 467 -3.70 -28.20 17.39
CA GLU A 467 -3.13 -27.66 16.15
C GLU A 467 -3.19 -28.70 15.03
N ALA A 468 -3.19 -28.24 13.79
CA ALA A 468 -3.02 -29.05 12.59
C ALA A 468 -2.05 -28.36 11.64
N ASP A 469 -0.99 -29.09 11.29
CA ASP A 469 0.08 -28.71 10.35
C ASP A 469 0.43 -29.99 9.57
N PRO A 470 -0.38 -30.36 8.56
CA PRO A 470 -0.20 -31.62 7.85
C PRO A 470 1.09 -31.62 7.03
N GLU A 471 1.70 -32.79 6.87
CA GLU A 471 2.91 -32.90 6.06
C GLU A 471 2.57 -32.69 4.58
N SER A 472 3.10 -31.61 4.01
CA SER A 472 2.95 -31.30 2.58
C SER A 472 3.80 -32.22 1.71
N GLY A 473 3.22 -32.63 0.58
CA GLY A 473 3.83 -33.61 -0.30
C GLY A 473 3.27 -33.58 -1.71
N THR A 474 3.96 -34.26 -2.61
CA THR A 474 3.53 -34.46 -3.99
C THR A 474 2.62 -35.69 -4.07
N ASP A 475 1.49 -35.61 -4.79
CA ASP A 475 0.64 -36.78 -5.05
C ASP A 475 1.28 -37.68 -6.13
N PRO A 476 1.76 -38.89 -5.77
CA PRO A 476 2.37 -39.79 -6.74
C PRO A 476 1.35 -40.49 -7.65
N ALA A 477 0.04 -40.35 -7.38
CA ALA A 477 -1.01 -40.89 -8.23
C ALA A 477 -1.24 -40.05 -9.50
N SER A 478 -0.86 -38.76 -9.46
CA SER A 478 -0.97 -37.84 -10.60
C SER A 478 0.18 -38.06 -11.62
N PRO A 479 -0.07 -37.86 -12.93
CA PRO A 479 0.99 -37.93 -13.93
C PRO A 479 2.15 -36.96 -13.60
N PRO A 480 3.42 -37.28 -13.92
CA PRO A 480 4.56 -36.39 -13.69
C PRO A 480 4.42 -34.97 -14.24
N ALA A 481 3.65 -34.84 -15.32
CA ALA A 481 3.36 -33.59 -16.02
C ALA A 481 2.26 -32.74 -15.33
N ASP A 482 1.40 -33.36 -14.52
CA ASP A 482 0.20 -32.75 -13.93
C ASP A 482 0.13 -33.05 -12.43
N ARG A 483 1.28 -33.01 -11.75
CA ARG A 483 1.31 -33.33 -10.32
C ARG A 483 0.52 -32.31 -9.53
N THR A 484 -0.08 -32.79 -8.46
CA THR A 484 -0.83 -32.00 -7.50
C THR A 484 -0.17 -32.11 -6.14
N ALA A 485 -0.23 -31.04 -5.36
CA ALA A 485 0.21 -31.05 -3.98
C ALA A 485 -0.87 -31.70 -3.11
N ASN A 486 -0.44 -32.30 -2.01
CA ASN A 486 -1.29 -32.76 -0.92
C ASN A 486 -0.73 -32.19 0.39
N GLY A 487 -1.53 -32.23 1.46
CA GLY A 487 -1.13 -31.73 2.77
C GLY A 487 -1.23 -30.21 2.96
N LEU A 488 -1.47 -29.43 1.89
CA LEU A 488 -1.58 -27.97 1.97
C LEU A 488 -2.82 -27.45 2.74
N ASN A 489 -3.83 -28.30 2.94
CA ASN A 489 -5.04 -27.96 3.71
C ASN A 489 -4.95 -28.55 5.11
N ALA A 490 -5.45 -27.83 6.12
CA ALA A 490 -5.39 -28.23 7.52
C ALA A 490 -6.78 -28.53 8.11
N GLN A 491 -6.87 -29.55 8.95
CA GLN A 491 -8.08 -29.89 9.67
C GLN A 491 -7.77 -30.40 11.08
N LEU A 492 -8.53 -29.93 12.07
CA LEU A 492 -8.46 -30.40 13.45
C LEU A 492 -9.84 -30.72 14.03
N GLU A 493 -9.86 -31.60 15.02
CA GLU A 493 -11.03 -31.94 15.82
C GLU A 493 -10.64 -31.92 17.30
N ALA A 494 -11.48 -31.32 18.15
CA ALA A 494 -11.23 -31.23 19.59
C ALA A 494 -12.53 -31.39 20.38
N GLU A 495 -12.43 -31.93 21.60
CA GLU A 495 -13.51 -31.91 22.59
C GLU A 495 -13.24 -30.77 23.57
N VAL A 496 -14.16 -29.80 23.63
CA VAL A 496 -13.95 -28.56 24.37
C VAL A 496 -15.07 -28.31 25.40
N GLY A 497 -14.76 -27.54 26.45
CA GLY A 497 -15.78 -27.06 27.40
C GLY A 497 -16.59 -25.89 26.80
N ALA A 498 -17.72 -25.56 27.41
CA ALA A 498 -18.44 -24.34 27.05
C ALA A 498 -17.54 -23.11 27.28
N GLY A 499 -17.50 -22.19 26.32
CA GLY A 499 -16.60 -21.04 26.40
C GLY A 499 -16.35 -20.35 25.07
N VAL A 500 -15.50 -19.34 25.12
CA VAL A 500 -14.96 -18.63 23.96
C VAL A 500 -13.68 -19.33 23.50
N TYR A 501 -13.56 -19.54 22.20
CA TYR A 501 -12.39 -20.12 21.55
C TYR A 501 -12.01 -19.30 20.33
N HIS A 502 -10.76 -19.43 19.93
CA HIS A 502 -10.20 -18.78 18.77
C HIS A 502 -9.64 -19.80 17.80
N VAL A 503 -9.84 -19.56 16.51
CA VAL A 503 -9.14 -20.26 15.43
C VAL A 503 -8.10 -19.30 14.90
N ARG A 504 -6.85 -19.76 14.80
CA ARG A 504 -5.81 -19.03 14.10
C ARG A 504 -5.42 -19.77 12.83
N VAL A 505 -5.40 -19.04 11.72
CA VAL A 505 -4.95 -19.49 10.41
C VAL A 505 -3.61 -18.82 10.09
N SER A 506 -2.68 -19.55 9.48
CA SER A 506 -1.39 -19.00 9.06
C SER A 506 -0.77 -19.84 7.95
N GLY A 507 0.10 -19.23 7.14
CA GLY A 507 1.00 -19.95 6.23
C GLY A 507 2.12 -20.69 6.97
N THR A 508 2.48 -21.88 6.50
CA THR A 508 3.58 -22.71 7.02
C THR A 508 4.60 -23.06 5.94
N GLY A 509 5.64 -23.80 6.30
CA GLY A 509 6.62 -24.33 5.35
C GLY A 509 7.00 -25.76 5.71
N GLN A 510 7.64 -26.45 4.77
CA GLN A 510 8.00 -27.86 4.91
C GLN A 510 9.48 -28.06 4.65
N GLY A 511 10.12 -28.98 5.38
CA GLY A 511 11.52 -29.38 5.12
C GLY A 511 12.57 -28.28 5.34
N ASP A 512 13.74 -28.44 4.71
CA ASP A 512 14.86 -27.49 4.76
C ASP A 512 15.04 -26.85 3.38
N PRO A 513 14.78 -25.54 3.20
CA PRO A 513 14.95 -24.86 1.91
C PRO A 513 16.40 -24.93 1.42
N ALA A 514 17.39 -24.95 2.33
CA ALA A 514 18.80 -25.04 1.95
C ALA A 514 19.20 -26.43 1.41
N ALA A 515 18.30 -27.41 1.46
CA ALA A 515 18.44 -28.72 0.81
C ALA A 515 17.57 -28.86 -0.44
N ASN A 516 16.77 -27.84 -0.76
CA ASN A 516 15.81 -27.86 -1.85
C ASN A 516 16.51 -27.70 -3.20
N THR A 517 16.28 -28.66 -4.10
CA THR A 517 16.78 -28.64 -5.47
C THR A 517 15.69 -29.23 -6.37
N PRO A 518 15.64 -28.91 -7.67
CA PRO A 518 14.62 -29.48 -8.57
C PRO A 518 14.65 -31.01 -8.61
N ALA A 519 15.83 -31.60 -8.37
CA ALA A 519 15.99 -33.04 -8.30
C ALA A 519 15.33 -33.68 -7.08
N HIS A 520 15.28 -33.06 -5.89
CA HIS A 520 14.85 -33.72 -4.63
C HIS A 520 13.96 -32.80 -3.76
N GLY A 521 13.26 -31.85 -4.38
CA GLY A 521 12.85 -30.62 -3.71
C GLY A 521 11.51 -30.67 -3.00
N SER A 522 11.53 -30.67 -1.66
CA SER A 522 10.33 -30.52 -0.80
C SER A 522 10.52 -29.47 0.29
N GLY A 523 11.63 -28.71 0.23
CA GLY A 523 12.02 -27.74 1.26
C GLY A 523 11.60 -26.32 0.89
N TYR A 524 10.76 -25.68 1.68
CA TYR A 524 10.37 -24.27 1.52
C TYR A 524 9.97 -23.67 2.87
N THR A 525 9.97 -22.35 2.96
CA THR A 525 9.59 -21.62 4.16
C THR A 525 8.16 -21.08 4.05
N ALA A 526 7.64 -20.49 5.12
CA ALA A 526 6.38 -19.74 5.10
C ALA A 526 6.50 -18.38 4.37
N TYR A 527 7.58 -18.13 3.62
CA TYR A 527 7.75 -16.89 2.86
C TYR A 527 6.71 -16.74 1.77
N GLY A 528 6.61 -17.74 0.90
CA GLY A 528 5.71 -17.74 -0.25
C GLY A 528 4.39 -18.48 -0.02
N SER A 529 4.18 -19.02 1.19
CA SER A 529 2.91 -19.64 1.60
C SER A 529 1.88 -18.57 1.94
N LEU A 530 1.40 -17.92 0.87
CA LEU A 530 0.48 -16.80 0.88
C LEU A 530 -0.69 -17.11 -0.05
N GLY A 531 -1.84 -16.48 0.13
CA GLY A 531 -2.99 -16.65 -0.76
C GLY A 531 -4.33 -16.80 -0.05
N HIS A 532 -5.35 -17.19 -0.81
CA HIS A 532 -6.72 -17.27 -0.32
C HIS A 532 -6.97 -18.54 0.49
N TYR A 533 -7.83 -18.44 1.51
CA TYR A 533 -8.37 -19.60 2.21
C TYR A 533 -9.83 -19.43 2.63
N THR A 534 -10.48 -20.56 2.87
CA THR A 534 -11.78 -20.67 3.53
C THR A 534 -11.60 -21.46 4.82
N VAL A 535 -11.99 -20.87 5.96
CA VAL A 535 -12.14 -21.58 7.22
C VAL A 535 -13.59 -22.03 7.37
N SER A 536 -13.80 -23.29 7.72
CA SER A 536 -15.13 -23.84 7.98
C SER A 536 -15.10 -24.83 9.14
N GLY A 537 -16.26 -25.09 9.74
CA GLY A 537 -16.28 -26.00 10.87
C GLY A 537 -17.63 -26.15 11.52
N THR A 538 -17.61 -26.85 12.65
CA THR A 538 -18.79 -27.09 13.48
C THR A 538 -18.44 -26.85 14.93
N ALA A 539 -19.38 -26.27 15.67
CA ALA A 539 -19.29 -26.07 17.11
C ALA A 539 -20.68 -26.17 17.72
N ALA A 540 -20.79 -26.71 18.94
CA ALA A 540 -22.09 -26.77 19.61
C ALA A 540 -22.65 -25.35 19.81
N GLU A 541 -23.90 -25.14 19.41
CA GLU A 541 -24.59 -23.86 19.53
C GLU A 541 -24.52 -23.30 20.96
N PHE A 542 -24.31 -21.99 21.04
CA PHE A 542 -24.42 -21.23 22.28
C PHE A 542 -25.42 -20.09 22.03
N ASP A 543 -26.61 -20.20 22.62
CA ASP A 543 -27.66 -19.20 22.48
C ASP A 543 -27.74 -18.38 23.78
N ALA A 544 -27.58 -17.06 23.64
CA ALA A 544 -27.71 -16.09 24.71
C ALA A 544 -28.38 -14.82 24.17
N ALA A 545 -29.43 -14.35 24.84
CA ALA A 545 -30.06 -13.09 24.49
C ALA A 545 -29.04 -11.93 24.61
N PRO A 546 -29.05 -10.96 23.68
CA PRO A 546 -28.06 -9.89 23.67
C PRO A 546 -28.16 -9.02 24.94
N VAL A 547 -27.01 -8.63 25.48
CA VAL A 547 -26.94 -7.64 26.55
C VAL A 547 -27.27 -6.26 25.98
N THR A 548 -28.11 -5.50 26.67
CA THR A 548 -28.48 -4.13 26.30
C THR A 548 -28.51 -3.23 27.51
N ILE A 549 -28.31 -1.93 27.30
CA ILE A 549 -28.58 -0.89 28.30
C ILE A 549 -29.81 -0.09 27.86
N ILE A 550 -30.80 0.04 28.75
CA ILE A 550 -32.08 0.72 28.49
C ILE A 550 -32.13 2.10 29.13
N SER A 551 -31.59 2.24 30.34
CA SER A 551 -31.54 3.51 31.07
C SER A 551 -30.28 3.53 31.93
N PRO A 552 -29.54 4.65 32.00
CA PRO A 552 -29.75 5.91 31.27
C PRO A 552 -29.64 5.80 29.74
N GLU A 553 -30.16 6.78 29.00
CA GLU A 553 -29.95 6.91 27.55
C GLU A 553 -28.59 7.60 27.28
N ASP A 554 -28.06 7.44 26.07
CA ASP A 554 -26.78 8.05 25.70
C ASP A 554 -26.85 9.59 25.75
N GLY A 555 -25.90 10.20 26.48
CA GLY A 555 -25.81 11.63 26.75
C GLY A 555 -26.66 12.12 27.93
N ASP A 556 -27.33 11.24 28.68
CA ASP A 556 -28.12 11.65 29.84
C ASP A 556 -27.26 12.28 30.94
N GLU A 557 -27.78 13.35 31.55
CA GLU A 557 -27.18 13.96 32.73
C GLU A 557 -27.51 13.16 34.00
N VAL A 558 -26.48 12.73 34.73
CA VAL A 558 -26.61 11.96 35.97
C VAL A 558 -25.89 12.65 37.13
N GLN A 559 -26.23 12.25 38.36
CA GLN A 559 -25.46 12.65 39.54
C GLN A 559 -24.24 11.73 39.69
N PRO A 560 -23.14 12.17 40.36
CA PRO A 560 -21.95 11.34 40.54
C PRO A 560 -22.25 9.98 41.20
N ALA A 561 -23.20 9.93 42.15
CA ALA A 561 -23.75 8.71 42.73
C ALA A 561 -25.03 8.97 43.55
N PRO A 562 -25.89 7.95 43.77
CA PRO A 562 -25.89 6.64 43.13
C PRO A 562 -26.52 6.70 41.74
N VAL A 563 -25.88 6.07 40.75
CA VAL A 563 -26.41 5.93 39.38
C VAL A 563 -26.93 4.51 39.21
N GLU A 564 -28.20 4.37 38.85
CA GLU A 564 -28.83 3.08 38.53
C GLU A 564 -28.78 2.89 37.01
N ILE A 565 -28.22 1.76 36.58
CA ILE A 565 -28.18 1.31 35.20
C ILE A 565 -29.12 0.12 35.07
N THR A 566 -29.95 0.12 34.04
CA THR A 566 -30.93 -0.93 33.77
C THR A 566 -30.83 -1.39 32.33
N GLY A 567 -31.20 -2.65 32.08
CA GLY A 567 -31.11 -3.22 30.75
C GLY A 567 -31.76 -4.60 30.66
N SER A 568 -31.48 -5.26 29.53
CA SER A 568 -31.83 -6.67 29.32
C SER A 568 -30.59 -7.51 29.02
N ALA A 569 -30.63 -8.81 29.32
CA ALA A 569 -29.62 -9.81 28.93
C ALA A 569 -30.27 -11.21 28.99
N GLU A 570 -29.48 -12.28 28.83
CA GLU A 570 -29.99 -13.66 28.94
C GLU A 570 -30.61 -13.91 30.33
N PRO A 571 -31.82 -14.50 30.46
CA PRO A 571 -32.43 -14.81 31.75
C PRO A 571 -31.55 -15.66 32.69
N GLY A 572 -31.41 -15.23 33.94
CA GLY A 572 -30.54 -15.87 34.94
C GLY A 572 -29.03 -15.67 34.74
N SER A 573 -28.60 -14.87 33.77
CA SER A 573 -27.20 -14.47 33.58
C SER A 573 -26.73 -13.48 34.64
N THR A 574 -25.41 -13.36 34.77
CA THR A 574 -24.76 -12.30 35.56
C THR A 574 -24.32 -11.18 34.62
N VAL A 575 -24.61 -9.93 34.96
CA VAL A 575 -24.18 -8.74 34.21
C VAL A 575 -23.16 -7.98 35.06
N ALA A 576 -21.98 -7.77 34.51
CA ALA A 576 -20.93 -6.93 35.07
C ALA A 576 -20.91 -5.58 34.35
N LEU A 577 -20.75 -4.50 35.11
CA LEU A 577 -20.61 -3.13 34.61
C LEU A 577 -19.18 -2.63 34.86
N THR A 578 -18.58 -1.99 33.86
CA THR A 578 -17.32 -1.26 33.97
C THR A 578 -17.52 0.21 33.60
N VAL A 579 -16.67 1.08 34.16
CA VAL A 579 -16.55 2.49 33.77
C VAL A 579 -15.09 2.71 33.37
N GLY A 580 -14.86 2.92 32.07
CA GLY A 580 -13.53 2.68 31.50
C GLY A 580 -13.08 1.24 31.81
N ASP A 581 -11.85 1.09 32.32
CA ASP A 581 -11.28 -0.23 32.67
C ASP A 581 -11.60 -0.69 34.12
N GLN A 582 -12.39 0.07 34.86
CA GLN A 582 -12.65 -0.20 36.28
C GLN A 582 -14.00 -0.88 36.49
N ALA A 583 -14.02 -1.96 37.27
CA ALA A 583 -15.25 -2.62 37.69
C ALA A 583 -16.13 -1.64 38.50
N ALA A 584 -17.36 -1.43 38.04
CA ALA A 584 -18.28 -0.45 38.57
C ALA A 584 -19.53 -1.09 39.20
N GLY A 585 -19.91 -2.31 38.83
CA GLY A 585 -21.01 -3.03 39.47
C GLY A 585 -21.22 -4.43 38.92
N GLU A 586 -22.04 -5.23 39.59
CA GLU A 586 -22.42 -6.58 39.17
C GLU A 586 -23.82 -6.91 39.68
N GLY A 587 -24.61 -7.63 38.88
CA GLY A 587 -25.95 -8.09 39.23
C GLY A 587 -26.40 -9.25 38.36
N THR A 588 -27.62 -9.74 38.57
CA THR A 588 -28.18 -10.86 37.81
C THR A 588 -29.48 -10.45 37.13
N THR A 589 -29.79 -11.04 35.97
CA THR A 589 -31.10 -10.90 35.33
C THR A 589 -32.17 -11.71 36.04
N ASP A 590 -33.42 -11.26 35.94
CA ASP A 590 -34.59 -12.03 36.34
C ASP A 590 -35.02 -13.05 35.27
N ASP A 591 -36.14 -13.76 35.53
CA ASP A 591 -36.70 -14.78 34.65
C ASP A 591 -37.17 -14.20 33.30
N GLU A 592 -37.36 -12.88 33.22
CA GLU A 592 -37.70 -12.14 32.01
C GLU A 592 -36.48 -11.52 31.32
N GLY A 593 -35.27 -11.72 31.85
CA GLY A 593 -34.02 -11.18 31.29
C GLY A 593 -33.75 -9.72 31.65
N THR A 594 -34.49 -9.13 32.59
CA THR A 594 -34.32 -7.73 33.01
C THR A 594 -33.30 -7.64 34.15
N TRP A 595 -32.45 -6.62 34.13
CA TRP A 595 -31.50 -6.34 35.20
C TRP A 595 -31.51 -4.86 35.63
N SER A 596 -31.14 -4.60 36.88
CA SER A 596 -30.88 -3.26 37.44
C SER A 596 -29.69 -3.32 38.39
N ILE A 597 -28.67 -2.50 38.13
CA ILE A 597 -27.43 -2.44 38.88
C ILE A 597 -27.16 -0.99 39.26
N VAL A 598 -26.90 -0.74 40.54
CA VAL A 598 -26.44 0.56 41.03
C VAL A 598 -24.92 0.56 41.02
N LEU A 599 -24.31 1.57 40.40
CA LEU A 599 -22.85 1.72 40.39
C LEU A 599 -22.32 1.81 41.82
N SER A 600 -21.27 1.04 42.09
CA SER A 600 -20.55 0.97 43.36
C SER A 600 -19.48 2.05 43.51
N THR A 601 -19.14 2.73 42.41
CA THR A 601 -18.17 3.81 42.32
C THR A 601 -18.82 5.08 41.80
N ASP A 602 -18.41 6.23 42.33
CA ASP A 602 -18.86 7.53 41.86
C ASP A 602 -18.31 7.80 40.45
N LEU A 603 -19.16 8.33 39.57
CA LEU A 603 -18.72 8.78 38.26
C LEU A 603 -17.92 10.09 38.38
N PRO A 604 -16.81 10.25 37.62
CA PRO A 604 -16.09 11.50 37.57
C PRO A 604 -16.95 12.60 36.93
N LEU A 605 -16.59 13.87 37.18
CA LEU A 605 -17.21 15.00 36.49
C LEU A 605 -16.95 14.93 34.97
N GLY A 606 -17.94 15.29 34.17
CA GLY A 606 -17.92 15.21 32.72
C GLY A 606 -18.45 13.89 32.16
N GLU A 607 -18.01 13.51 30.97
CA GLU A 607 -18.45 12.29 30.29
C GLU A 607 -17.85 11.04 30.92
N SER A 608 -18.63 9.96 30.99
CA SER A 608 -18.20 8.62 31.39
C SER A 608 -18.94 7.57 30.58
N THR A 609 -18.20 6.61 30.01
CA THR A 609 -18.78 5.46 29.32
C THR A 609 -18.90 4.29 30.30
N VAL A 610 -20.13 3.81 30.48
CA VAL A 610 -20.44 2.58 31.21
C VAL A 610 -20.59 1.45 30.20
N THR A 611 -19.88 0.35 30.41
CA THR A 611 -19.97 -0.85 29.57
C THR A 611 -20.55 -2.01 30.37
N ALA A 612 -21.50 -2.74 29.80
CA ALA A 612 -22.13 -3.92 30.34
C ALA A 612 -21.68 -5.17 29.57
N GLN A 613 -21.30 -6.22 30.30
CA GLN A 613 -20.98 -7.54 29.75
C GLN A 613 -21.72 -8.61 30.55
N GLN A 614 -22.24 -9.63 29.86
CA GLN A 614 -22.95 -10.72 30.53
C GLN A 614 -22.11 -12.00 30.62
N THR A 615 -22.41 -12.82 31.63
CA THR A 615 -21.89 -14.17 31.83
C THR A 615 -23.06 -15.13 31.96
N VAL A 616 -23.15 -16.11 31.05
CA VAL A 616 -24.20 -17.13 31.03
C VAL A 616 -23.60 -18.46 31.47
N GLY A 617 -24.02 -18.95 32.65
CA GLY A 617 -23.34 -20.07 33.29
C GLY A 617 -21.90 -19.71 33.63
N ASP A 618 -20.94 -20.43 33.06
CA ASP A 618 -19.49 -20.19 33.21
C ASP A 618 -18.87 -19.45 32.01
N VAL A 619 -19.68 -19.05 31.02
CA VAL A 619 -19.21 -18.41 29.77
C VAL A 619 -19.39 -16.90 29.86
N VAL A 620 -18.28 -16.17 29.82
CA VAL A 620 -18.28 -14.71 29.61
C VAL A 620 -18.55 -14.45 28.13
N VAL A 621 -19.67 -13.80 27.84
CA VAL A 621 -20.13 -13.54 26.48
C VAL A 621 -19.37 -12.32 25.93
N PRO A 622 -18.74 -12.42 24.74
CA PRO A 622 -17.88 -11.36 24.23
C PRO A 622 -18.66 -10.08 23.89
N GLU A 623 -19.94 -10.18 23.51
CA GLU A 623 -20.78 -9.03 23.23
C GLU A 623 -20.95 -8.13 24.47
N THR A 624 -20.81 -6.83 24.24
CA THR A 624 -21.00 -5.79 25.25
C THR A 624 -22.02 -4.74 24.80
N ALA A 625 -22.61 -4.04 25.75
CA ALA A 625 -23.42 -2.85 25.50
C ALA A 625 -22.80 -1.67 26.25
N SER A 626 -22.78 -0.48 25.64
CA SER A 626 -22.24 0.72 26.28
C SER A 626 -23.21 1.88 26.24
N VAL A 627 -23.08 2.78 27.22
CA VAL A 627 -23.79 4.06 27.29
C VAL A 627 -22.85 5.15 27.80
N THR A 628 -22.88 6.33 27.19
CA THR A 628 -22.17 7.49 27.72
C THR A 628 -23.12 8.35 28.54
N VAL A 629 -22.71 8.71 29.74
CA VAL A 629 -23.47 9.59 30.65
C VAL A 629 -22.64 10.80 31.03
N VAL A 630 -23.31 11.90 31.37
CA VAL A 630 -22.66 13.17 31.69
C VAL A 630 -22.92 13.53 33.14
N VAL A 631 -21.86 13.72 33.92
CA VAL A 631 -21.97 14.36 35.24
C VAL A 631 -21.72 15.86 35.06
N PRO A 632 -22.72 16.73 35.33
CA PRO A 632 -22.61 18.15 35.06
C PRO A 632 -21.45 18.83 35.78
N VAL A 633 -20.74 19.70 35.07
CA VAL A 633 -19.61 20.49 35.59
C VAL A 633 -20.12 21.89 35.93
N GLY A 634 -19.96 22.31 37.19
CA GLY A 634 -20.29 23.68 37.62
C GLY A 634 -19.33 24.72 37.01
N PRO A 635 -19.70 26.01 36.90
CA PRO A 635 -18.76 27.07 36.51
C PRO A 635 -17.60 27.19 37.52
N PRO A 636 -16.40 27.64 37.09
CA PRO A 636 -15.35 28.01 38.03
C PRO A 636 -15.77 29.27 38.82
N THR A 637 -15.03 29.63 39.86
CA THR A 637 -15.21 30.91 40.56
C THR A 637 -14.10 31.86 40.19
N ILE A 638 -14.40 33.16 40.11
CA ILE A 638 -13.40 34.22 39.96
C ILE A 638 -13.27 34.92 41.32
N VAL A 639 -12.09 34.81 41.93
CA VAL A 639 -11.76 35.42 43.23
C VAL A 639 -11.11 36.79 43.06
N ARG A 640 -10.30 36.98 42.01
CA ARG A 640 -9.75 38.27 41.61
C ARG A 640 -9.87 38.46 40.09
N PRO A 641 -10.21 39.67 39.62
CA PRO A 641 -10.63 40.83 40.41
C PRO A 641 -11.98 40.60 41.12
N VAL A 642 -12.25 41.33 42.19
CA VAL A 642 -13.58 41.42 42.81
C VAL A 642 -14.41 42.44 42.02
N ASP A 643 -15.74 42.28 42.01
CA ASP A 643 -16.62 43.19 41.28
C ASP A 643 -16.45 44.66 41.73
N GLY A 644 -16.18 45.53 40.77
CA GLY A 644 -15.85 46.94 40.97
C GLY A 644 -14.38 47.22 41.31
N ASP A 645 -13.49 46.22 41.33
CA ASP A 645 -12.06 46.44 41.60
C ASP A 645 -11.41 47.35 40.56
N THR A 646 -10.38 48.07 40.98
CA THR A 646 -9.51 48.85 40.09
C THR A 646 -8.13 48.22 40.03
N ALA A 647 -7.76 47.69 38.86
CA ALA A 647 -6.42 47.21 38.56
C ALA A 647 -5.50 48.39 38.24
N THR A 648 -4.36 48.47 38.93
CA THR A 648 -3.35 49.54 38.74
C THR A 648 -2.21 49.14 37.78
N THR A 649 -2.36 47.99 37.12
CA THR A 649 -1.43 47.42 36.14
C THR A 649 -2.21 47.02 34.89
N ALA A 650 -1.60 47.12 33.70
CA ALA A 650 -2.25 46.75 32.45
C ALA A 650 -2.40 45.23 32.26
N THR A 651 -1.71 44.42 33.07
CA THR A 651 -1.78 42.95 33.05
C THR A 651 -2.21 42.40 34.42
N PRO A 652 -3.45 42.66 34.88
CA PRO A 652 -3.90 42.15 36.17
C PRO A 652 -3.91 40.63 36.18
N THR A 653 -3.52 40.03 37.31
CA THR A 653 -3.66 38.59 37.52
C THR A 653 -5.11 38.27 37.90
N PHE A 654 -5.75 37.44 37.09
CA PHE A 654 -7.02 36.80 37.38
C PHE A 654 -6.75 35.54 38.19
N SER A 655 -7.53 35.28 39.22
CA SER A 655 -7.38 34.06 40.02
C SER A 655 -8.72 33.58 40.51
N GLY A 656 -8.84 32.28 40.75
CA GLY A 656 -10.07 31.70 41.21
C GLY A 656 -9.94 30.26 41.69
N GLU A 657 -11.08 29.64 41.92
CA GLU A 657 -11.17 28.21 42.24
C GLU A 657 -11.95 27.47 41.14
N GLY A 658 -11.63 26.20 40.91
CA GLY A 658 -12.27 25.36 39.90
C GLY A 658 -12.14 23.87 40.25
N VAL A 659 -12.56 23.02 39.32
CA VAL A 659 -12.39 21.57 39.43
C VAL A 659 -10.91 21.24 39.19
N PRO A 660 -10.21 20.57 40.13
CA PRO A 660 -8.81 20.21 39.96
C PRO A 660 -8.54 19.49 38.63
N GLY A 661 -7.52 19.93 37.89
CA GLY A 661 -7.17 19.41 36.57
C GLY A 661 -8.05 19.87 35.41
N ALA A 662 -9.09 20.68 35.65
CA ALA A 662 -9.90 21.25 34.58
C ALA A 662 -9.17 22.37 33.86
N ALA A 663 -9.44 22.54 32.57
CA ALA A 663 -9.01 23.70 31.79
C ALA A 663 -10.01 24.84 32.03
N VAL A 664 -9.53 26.00 32.50
CA VAL A 664 -10.31 27.24 32.65
C VAL A 664 -10.02 28.15 31.47
N GLU A 665 -11.07 28.55 30.76
CA GLU A 665 -11.00 29.57 29.72
C GLU A 665 -11.69 30.85 30.19
N LEU A 666 -10.99 31.98 30.06
CA LEU A 666 -11.48 33.31 30.41
C LEU A 666 -11.79 34.12 29.15
N GLY A 667 -12.93 34.80 29.16
CA GLY A 667 -13.26 35.87 28.22
C GLY A 667 -13.23 37.22 28.92
N ILE A 668 -12.39 38.14 28.47
CA ILE A 668 -12.25 39.50 29.02
C ILE A 668 -12.65 40.50 27.95
N THR A 669 -13.49 41.48 28.28
CA THR A 669 -13.90 42.56 27.35
C THR A 669 -13.62 43.90 27.98
N CYS A 670 -12.91 44.80 27.29
CA CYS A 670 -12.66 46.17 27.74
C CYS A 670 -13.05 47.13 26.60
N GLY A 671 -14.11 47.91 26.78
CA GLY A 671 -14.65 48.73 25.70
C GLY A 671 -15.11 47.89 24.50
N GLU A 672 -14.51 48.12 23.32
CA GLU A 672 -14.80 47.37 22.07
C GLU A 672 -13.86 46.17 21.87
N ASP A 673 -12.80 46.05 22.67
CA ASP A 673 -11.77 45.04 22.52
C ASP A 673 -12.07 43.81 23.39
N ALA A 674 -11.71 42.61 22.89
CA ALA A 674 -11.92 41.33 23.57
C ALA A 674 -10.64 40.50 23.61
N TRP A 675 -10.42 39.83 24.74
CA TRP A 675 -9.30 38.94 25.00
C TRP A 675 -9.81 37.58 25.45
N ALA A 676 -9.05 36.54 25.10
CA ALA A 676 -9.23 35.19 25.60
C ALA A 676 -7.95 34.74 26.30
N GLY A 677 -8.10 33.99 27.39
CA GLY A 677 -7.02 33.44 28.18
C GLY A 677 -7.35 32.04 28.66
N GLY A 678 -6.34 31.19 28.84
CA GLY A 678 -6.52 29.82 29.31
C GLY A 678 -5.51 29.49 30.40
N THR A 679 -5.94 28.73 31.40
CA THR A 679 -5.07 28.13 32.43
C THR A 679 -5.66 26.80 32.88
N GLU A 680 -4.88 25.99 33.56
CA GLU A 680 -5.38 24.80 34.26
C GLU A 680 -5.61 25.10 35.74
N VAL A 681 -6.56 24.37 36.34
CA VAL A 681 -6.76 24.34 37.79
C VAL A 681 -5.76 23.36 38.41
N ASP A 682 -5.03 23.81 39.43
CA ASP A 682 -4.07 22.98 40.15
C ASP A 682 -4.74 21.87 40.99
N GLY A 683 -3.92 21.00 41.57
CA GLY A 683 -4.39 19.88 42.39
C GLY A 683 -5.09 20.29 43.69
N GLU A 684 -4.94 21.55 44.11
CA GLU A 684 -5.62 22.14 45.26
C GLU A 684 -6.93 22.86 44.87
N GLY A 685 -7.25 22.93 43.58
CA GLY A 685 -8.47 23.56 43.07
C GLY A 685 -8.31 25.05 42.76
N ALA A 686 -7.10 25.61 42.81
CA ALA A 686 -6.83 27.01 42.51
C ALA A 686 -6.33 27.20 41.07
N TRP A 687 -6.64 28.35 40.48
CA TRP A 687 -6.11 28.73 39.17
C TRP A 687 -5.71 30.21 39.16
N ALA A 688 -4.73 30.54 38.31
CA ALA A 688 -4.31 31.91 38.10
C ALA A 688 -3.90 32.14 36.65
N PHE A 689 -4.37 33.23 36.06
CA PHE A 689 -4.08 33.64 34.70
C PHE A 689 -3.62 35.09 34.68
N THR A 690 -2.53 35.39 33.96
CA THR A 690 -2.08 36.77 33.71
C THR A 690 -2.04 36.99 32.20
N PRO A 691 -2.77 37.98 31.65
CA PRO A 691 -2.73 38.27 30.23
C PRO A 691 -1.31 38.58 29.75
N GLY A 692 -0.92 38.02 28.61
CA GLY A 692 0.34 38.36 27.94
C GLY A 692 0.30 39.71 27.19
N GLN A 693 -0.90 40.24 26.95
CA GLN A 693 -1.11 41.56 26.33
C GLN A 693 -1.68 42.54 27.36
N GLU A 694 -1.27 43.80 27.25
CA GLU A 694 -1.76 44.89 28.09
C GLU A 694 -3.23 45.19 27.77
N LEU A 695 -4.07 45.16 28.81
CA LEU A 695 -5.45 45.61 28.74
C LEU A 695 -5.50 47.15 28.76
N PRO A 696 -6.36 47.79 27.94
CA PRO A 696 -6.48 49.24 27.91
C PRO A 696 -7.10 49.79 29.21
N ASN A 697 -6.74 51.03 29.56
CA ASN A 697 -7.40 51.75 30.66
C ASN A 697 -8.89 51.93 30.36
N GLY A 698 -9.76 51.62 31.33
CA GLY A 698 -11.21 51.70 31.16
C GLY A 698 -11.98 50.62 31.93
N GLU A 699 -13.31 50.62 31.77
CA GLU A 699 -14.19 49.59 32.31
C GLU A 699 -14.05 48.30 31.51
N CYS A 700 -13.87 47.19 32.21
CA CYS A 700 -13.71 45.86 31.67
C CYS A 700 -14.68 44.89 32.34
N SER A 701 -15.01 43.79 31.66
CA SER A 701 -15.71 42.66 32.22
C SER A 701 -14.93 41.36 31.99
N VAL A 702 -15.12 40.39 32.88
CA VAL A 702 -14.54 39.05 32.77
C VAL A 702 -15.60 37.98 33.08
N SER A 703 -15.59 36.91 32.29
CA SER A 703 -16.28 35.65 32.59
C SER A 703 -15.35 34.48 32.35
N ALA A 704 -15.66 33.33 32.94
CA ALA A 704 -14.87 32.11 32.75
C ALA A 704 -15.76 30.87 32.56
N VAL A 705 -15.27 29.88 31.84
CA VAL A 705 -15.80 28.51 31.79
C VAL A 705 -14.71 27.55 32.25
N GLN A 706 -15.09 26.34 32.64
CA GLN A 706 -14.13 25.25 32.83
C GLN A 706 -14.56 23.97 32.11
N ALA A 707 -13.61 23.21 31.61
CA ALA A 707 -13.84 21.96 30.90
C ALA A 707 -13.05 20.80 31.53
N ILE A 708 -13.72 19.65 31.69
CA ILE A 708 -13.13 18.40 32.18
C ILE A 708 -13.85 17.22 31.50
N ASN A 709 -13.10 16.19 31.09
CA ASN A 709 -13.62 14.96 30.48
C ASN A 709 -14.70 15.21 29.41
N GLY A 710 -14.37 15.99 28.37
CA GLY A 710 -15.28 16.28 27.24
C GLY A 710 -16.42 17.27 27.54
N THR A 711 -16.70 17.59 28.80
CA THR A 711 -17.80 18.47 29.20
C THR A 711 -17.31 19.87 29.58
N THR A 712 -17.98 20.91 29.08
CA THR A 712 -17.74 22.32 29.44
C THR A 712 -18.86 22.85 30.33
N SER A 713 -18.50 23.56 31.39
CA SER A 713 -19.45 24.19 32.31
C SER A 713 -20.23 25.34 31.63
N ALA A 714 -21.33 25.75 32.26
CA ALA A 714 -21.87 27.09 32.00
C ALA A 714 -20.80 28.16 32.31
N PRO A 715 -20.87 29.36 31.68
CA PRO A 715 -20.00 30.47 32.04
C PRO A 715 -20.34 31.00 33.44
N THR A 716 -19.34 31.56 34.12
CA THR A 716 -19.56 32.39 35.31
C THR A 716 -20.45 33.58 34.97
N ASP A 717 -21.07 34.16 35.99
CA ASP A 717 -21.59 35.52 35.87
C ASP A 717 -20.45 36.47 35.45
N SER A 718 -20.80 37.47 34.63
CA SER A 718 -19.85 38.49 34.18
C SER A 718 -19.54 39.44 35.34
N LEU A 719 -18.25 39.57 35.68
CA LEU A 719 -17.74 40.45 36.74
C LEU A 719 -17.13 41.71 36.12
N THR A 720 -17.39 42.89 36.68
CA THR A 720 -16.89 44.17 36.13
C THR A 720 -15.72 44.67 36.97
N PHE A 721 -14.69 45.23 36.32
CA PHE A 721 -13.54 45.87 36.97
C PHE A 721 -13.04 47.03 36.11
N THR A 722 -12.16 47.89 36.64
CA THR A 722 -11.57 49.01 35.89
C THR A 722 -10.05 48.85 35.82
N VAL A 723 -9.46 49.07 34.66
CA VAL A 723 -7.99 49.22 34.51
C VAL A 723 -7.65 50.71 34.56
N ASP A 724 -6.79 51.12 35.51
CA ASP A 724 -6.32 52.49 35.70
C ASP A 724 -4.81 52.50 35.99
N VAL A 725 -4.02 52.40 34.93
CA VAL A 725 -2.56 52.51 34.99
C VAL A 725 -2.17 53.98 34.95
N ALA A 726 -1.54 54.45 36.02
CA ALA A 726 -1.00 55.81 36.09
C ALA A 726 0.09 56.00 35.02
N THR A 727 -0.16 56.89 34.07
CA THR A 727 0.88 57.33 33.14
C THR A 727 1.95 58.11 33.91
N GLY A 728 3.22 57.75 33.73
CA GLY A 728 4.34 58.49 34.30
C GLY A 728 4.28 59.97 33.90
N ASP A 729 4.44 60.82 34.90
CA ASP A 729 4.39 62.29 34.89
C ASP A 729 5.48 62.93 34.00
N ASP A 730 5.06 63.59 32.91
CA ASP A 730 5.92 64.48 32.11
C ASP A 730 5.98 65.87 32.75
N GLY A 731 6.86 66.03 33.75
CA GLY A 731 7.06 67.27 34.48
C GLY A 731 8.43 67.96 34.27
N ALA A 732 8.44 68.98 33.40
CA ALA A 732 9.16 70.27 33.51
C ALA A 732 10.66 70.46 33.11
N ALA A 733 10.87 71.31 32.10
CA ALA A 733 11.86 72.40 31.99
C ALA A 733 11.45 73.27 30.77
N GLY A 734 11.53 74.59 30.68
CA GLY A 734 12.03 75.70 31.49
C GLY A 734 11.72 77.01 30.72
N ASP A 735 11.82 78.13 31.43
CA ASP A 735 11.43 79.50 31.04
C ASP A 735 12.09 80.12 29.78
N ASP A 736 11.29 80.98 29.10
CA ASP A 736 11.62 82.32 28.56
C ASP A 736 12.59 82.47 27.37
N ASP A 737 12.07 82.76 26.16
CA ASP A 737 12.15 84.09 25.50
C ASP A 737 11.65 84.12 24.02
N GLY A 738 11.13 85.27 23.59
CA GLY A 738 11.40 85.85 22.26
C GLY A 738 10.73 85.31 20.98
N SER A 739 9.58 85.89 20.64
CA SER A 739 9.22 86.48 19.32
C SER A 739 9.52 85.76 17.98
N ASP A 740 8.39 85.53 17.28
CA ASP A 740 8.05 86.01 15.92
C ASP A 740 8.42 85.13 14.70
N ASP A 741 7.55 85.30 13.68
CA ASP A 741 7.70 84.95 12.26
C ASP A 741 7.20 83.56 11.84
N GLY A 742 6.03 83.55 11.21
CA GLY A 742 5.46 82.37 10.55
C GLY A 742 5.87 82.17 9.09
N ALA A 743 5.10 81.25 8.48
CA ALA A 743 4.83 81.03 7.07
C ALA A 743 5.69 80.02 6.28
N GLU A 744 5.06 78.87 6.07
CA GLU A 744 4.71 78.24 4.79
C GLU A 744 5.74 77.43 3.95
N ASP A 745 5.34 76.15 3.81
CA ASP A 745 5.15 75.36 2.58
C ASP A 745 6.37 74.80 1.81
N GLY A 746 6.17 73.57 1.31
CA GLY A 746 7.05 72.91 0.34
C GLY A 746 7.28 71.43 0.63
N GLY A 747 6.51 70.56 -0.03
CA GLY A 747 6.56 69.10 0.12
C GLY A 747 7.65 68.34 -0.67
N ASP A 748 7.72 67.07 -0.29
CA ASP A 748 7.95 65.81 -1.03
C ASP A 748 9.12 65.68 -2.02
N ASP A 749 10.03 64.71 -1.76
CA ASP A 749 10.11 63.45 -2.52
C ASP A 749 11.27 62.50 -2.09
N GLY A 750 10.95 61.20 -1.93
CA GLY A 750 11.73 60.17 -2.63
C GLY A 750 12.67 59.20 -1.88
N LEU A 751 12.06 58.19 -1.23
CA LEU A 751 12.37 56.73 -1.30
C LEU A 751 13.66 56.10 -0.72
N HIS A 752 13.46 55.14 0.21
CA HIS A 752 13.85 53.72 0.05
C HIS A 752 13.01 52.78 0.96
N LEU A 753 12.48 51.71 0.36
CA LEU A 753 11.86 50.48 0.91
C LEU A 753 12.74 49.25 0.51
N PRO A 754 12.62 48.02 1.09
CA PRO A 754 11.45 47.08 1.15
C PRO A 754 11.13 46.52 2.57
N ASP A 755 9.91 46.07 2.97
CA ASP A 755 8.97 44.97 2.57
C ASP A 755 9.47 43.53 2.95
N THR A 756 8.72 42.51 3.43
CA THR A 756 7.27 42.13 3.53
C THR A 756 7.03 40.96 4.54
N GLY A 757 5.80 40.86 5.08
CA GLY A 757 4.98 39.62 5.26
C GLY A 757 5.05 38.80 6.57
N ALA A 758 4.05 38.02 7.02
CA ALA A 758 2.58 37.97 6.93
C ALA A 758 2.12 36.73 7.76
N SER A 759 1.07 36.84 8.60
CA SER A 759 0.14 35.74 8.87
C SER A 759 -1.13 36.29 9.54
N ALA A 760 -2.16 36.51 8.72
CA ALA A 760 -3.53 36.78 9.13
C ALA A 760 -4.30 35.46 9.34
N HIS A 761 -5.41 35.56 10.09
CA HIS A 761 -6.52 34.58 10.31
C HIS A 761 -6.65 33.98 11.72
N ARG A 762 -7.08 34.79 12.71
CA ARG A 762 -7.78 34.33 13.93
C ARG A 762 -8.78 35.37 14.50
N LEU A 763 -9.70 35.90 13.71
CA LEU A 763 -10.67 36.90 14.18
C LEU A 763 -12.12 36.67 13.73
N VAL A 764 -12.60 35.42 13.74
CA VAL A 764 -14.03 35.08 13.57
C VAL A 764 -14.50 33.99 14.55
N LEU A 765 -14.20 34.11 15.85
CA LEU A 765 -14.61 33.10 16.85
C LEU A 765 -15.52 33.61 17.98
N LEU A 766 -15.96 34.87 17.97
CA LEU A 766 -16.87 35.37 19.02
C LEU A 766 -18.36 35.40 18.66
N ALA A 767 -18.75 35.12 17.41
CA ALA A 767 -20.16 34.94 17.06
C ALA A 767 -20.63 33.46 17.14
N GLY A 768 -19.70 32.50 17.20
CA GLY A 768 -20.02 31.06 17.14
C GLY A 768 -20.43 30.44 18.47
N VAL A 769 -19.84 30.86 19.58
CA VAL A 769 -20.00 30.17 20.89
C VAL A 769 -21.36 30.44 21.54
N VAL A 770 -21.95 31.63 21.31
CA VAL A 770 -23.32 31.95 21.79
C VAL A 770 -24.41 31.30 20.91
N LEU A 771 -24.12 30.99 19.64
CA LEU A 771 -25.05 30.33 18.72
C LEU A 771 -24.99 28.79 18.79
N LEU A 772 -23.86 28.19 19.21
CA LEU A 772 -23.75 26.73 19.39
C LEU A 772 -24.49 26.22 20.63
N GLY A 773 -24.49 26.97 21.74
CA GLY A 773 -25.26 26.61 22.95
C GLY A 773 -26.78 26.67 22.77
N LEU A 774 -27.28 27.60 21.94
CA LEU A 774 -28.71 27.65 21.57
C LEU A 774 -29.05 26.69 20.41
N GLY A 775 -28.09 26.37 19.54
CA GLY A 775 -28.25 25.41 18.45
C GLY A 775 -28.38 23.95 18.91
N ALA A 776 -27.57 23.52 19.88
CA ALA A 776 -27.62 22.16 20.43
C ALA A 776 -28.96 21.89 21.16
N ALA A 777 -29.47 22.86 21.92
CA ALA A 777 -30.77 22.75 22.60
C ALA A 777 -31.98 22.80 21.63
N LEU A 778 -31.83 23.37 20.43
CA LEU A 778 -32.88 23.35 19.39
C LEU A 778 -32.80 22.12 18.47
N TYR A 779 -31.60 21.59 18.19
CA TYR A 779 -31.39 20.41 17.36
C TYR A 779 -31.89 19.11 18.04
N ALA A 780 -31.71 18.99 19.36
CA ALA A 780 -32.30 17.89 20.14
C ALA A 780 -33.83 17.94 20.21
N ARG A 781 -34.44 19.12 20.03
CA ARG A 781 -35.91 19.29 20.13
C ARG A 781 -36.66 19.09 18.81
N THR A 782 -35.99 19.14 17.65
CA THR A 782 -36.63 19.02 16.34
C THR A 782 -36.64 17.60 15.75
N ARG A 783 -35.89 16.63 16.30
CA ARG A 783 -36.02 15.21 15.90
C ARG A 783 -37.18 14.44 16.56
N ARG A 784 -37.85 15.01 17.58
CA ARG A 784 -39.12 14.47 18.13
C ARG A 784 -40.35 14.77 17.26
N GLY A 785 -40.18 15.00 15.96
CA GLY A 785 -41.25 15.50 15.10
C GLY A 785 -41.22 15.08 13.63
N VAL A 786 -40.55 13.99 13.23
CA VAL A 786 -40.75 13.37 11.89
C VAL A 786 -40.51 11.85 11.97
N THR A 787 -41.47 11.11 12.50
CA THR A 787 -41.85 9.75 12.08
C THR A 787 -43.31 9.57 12.47
N GLY A 788 -44.20 9.78 11.51
CA GLY A 788 -45.41 8.98 11.39
C GLY A 788 -45.11 7.79 10.49
#